data_AF-A0A1F7QU79-F1
#
_entry.id   AF-A0A1F7QU79-F1
#
_cell.length_a   1.000
_cell.length_b   1.000
_cell.length_c   1.000
_cell.angle_alpha   90.00
_cell.angle_beta   90.00
_cell.angle_gamma   90.00
#
_symmetry.space_group_name_H-M   'P 1'
#
loop_
_entity.id
_entity.type
_entity.pdbx_description
1 polymer ?
#
loop_
_entity_poly.entity_id
_entity_poly.type
_entity_poly.pdbx_seq_one_letter_code
_entity_poly.pdbx_strand_id
1 'polypeptide(L)'
;MNMLLFKKLSIYIGCTLSTALVVAGFHIFYAPNTQAVSGNDFKAGNIIGDATFYDKDSMNPAEIQAFLNSKVPSCQSGYTCLKAYRQDTPQRDDGLGLCRTYPAGNKVAAQIIYDVAQVCGISPRVLITLLQKEQGLVTSTNPTDVKYRSATGYGCPDSAPCDAQYYGFFNQVYKAAWQYRYYQKYENTYSYRAGRTNSILWNVPTSCGRSDVYIENQVTAGLYVYTPYRPNTAALNNLYGLGDSCSAYGNRNFWRTFSDWFGIDNKSLLRTVSSGVLYYIDGTNKYIVPSMDIVSEYGLTNNDVGFVSQSSIDSIPTSTASPVLSYVLKSNSDSDDDGGDLYLVTGGKRYRITSMDQLGRFGYSGSDITYLPYFSLVRMPMAGNLSDFVQRDDGALYRVTDAKKSAIFQLDYYNQLSGNSAPSRLSNIALVRLATSTPIINGYIPLKGEDGRLWLASSSAWQYISSMQVLDCNGINSANIPSFNNDVALVGNVTGNASCFVIDPATSTTYLLNGTVKYRIEPEWGIAATTPAIDPSLLSRQATQNASALSVFKDTVTSALYTLEQGKKRYVSDMNILQEIGQTPQSILPLSSSVASLLPTGADRIASGRTIRNSTSGQLYVMNNDKKMYITNMETFYAYGFRVQDIHQMTPDTSAMYVAESSSLANVFKIDGNVYIVDQGKRYLVPPGLIADYGMQSVATYSTGVASVTPLVATATKFLKSSSSPQLYYLEQGIRRPIYSWDLFLQLGGNAATIVSLSEDTMRRYPIGSSM
;
A
#
# COMPACT_ATOMS: atom_id res chain seq x y z
N MET A 1 -30.35 -27.06 -9.56
CA MET A 1 -29.43 -28.03 -8.96
C MET A 1 -28.31 -27.25 -8.26
N ASN A 2 -28.59 -26.86 -7.01
CA ASN A 2 -27.71 -26.61 -5.85
C ASN A 2 -26.45 -25.72 -5.96
N MET A 3 -26.11 -24.81 -5.02
CA MET A 3 -26.74 -24.28 -3.80
C MET A 3 -25.80 -23.16 -3.27
N LEU A 4 -26.34 -22.01 -2.78
CA LEU A 4 -26.02 -21.32 -1.49
C LEU A 4 -25.37 -19.93 -1.76
N LEU A 5 -25.60 -18.83 -1.02
CA LEU A 5 -26.50 -18.41 0.06
C LEU A 5 -26.22 -16.89 0.26
N PHE A 6 -27.24 -16.08 0.51
CA PHE A 6 -27.39 -15.23 1.72
C PHE A 6 -28.27 -14.00 1.46
N LYS A 7 -29.45 -14.01 2.10
CA LYS A 7 -30.21 -12.81 2.44
C LYS A 7 -31.12 -13.17 3.62
N LYS A 8 -30.90 -12.55 4.78
CA LYS A 8 -31.89 -11.72 5.51
C LYS A 8 -31.67 -11.68 7.04
N LEU A 9 -31.88 -10.46 7.50
CA LEU A 9 -32.10 -9.92 8.84
C LEU A 9 -33.34 -10.54 9.54
N SER A 10 -33.29 -10.70 10.87
CA SER A 10 -34.27 -10.22 11.86
C SER A 10 -34.50 -11.14 13.08
N ILE A 11 -34.26 -10.56 14.26
CA ILE A 11 -35.04 -10.57 15.52
C ILE A 11 -35.49 -11.93 16.11
N TYR A 12 -35.00 -12.25 17.32
CA TYR A 12 -35.77 -12.96 18.35
C TYR A 12 -35.46 -12.43 19.76
N ILE A 13 -36.54 -12.07 20.47
CA ILE A 13 -36.65 -11.87 21.92
C ILE A 13 -36.84 -13.26 22.56
N GLY A 14 -36.19 -13.54 23.70
CA GLY A 14 -36.50 -14.76 24.47
C GLY A 14 -35.70 -14.96 25.77
N CYS A 15 -36.39 -14.75 26.89
CA CYS A 15 -36.24 -15.41 28.19
C CYS A 15 -34.93 -15.25 29.00
N THR A 16 -35.00 -14.38 30.02
CA THR A 16 -34.09 -14.37 31.18
C THR A 16 -34.43 -15.48 32.16
N LEU A 17 -33.57 -16.50 32.28
CA LEU A 17 -33.57 -17.47 33.37
C LEU A 17 -32.37 -17.19 34.27
N SER A 18 -32.64 -16.55 35.42
CA SER A 18 -31.64 -16.27 36.46
C SER A 18 -31.20 -17.56 37.13
N THR A 19 -30.00 -18.04 36.82
CA THR A 19 -29.29 -19.07 37.60
C THR A 19 -28.17 -18.40 38.38
N ALA A 20 -28.32 -18.37 39.70
CA ALA A 20 -27.27 -17.94 40.62
C ALA A 20 -26.13 -18.97 40.59
N LEU A 21 -25.05 -18.65 39.88
CA LEU A 21 -23.81 -19.42 39.92
C LEU A 21 -23.07 -19.07 41.22
N VAL A 22 -23.02 -20.02 42.17
CA VAL A 22 -22.06 -19.97 43.27
C VAL A 22 -20.68 -20.17 42.65
N VAL A 23 -19.95 -19.07 42.43
CA VAL A 23 -18.55 -19.11 42.00
C VAL A 23 -17.71 -19.56 43.20
N ALA A 24 -17.51 -20.88 43.33
CA ALA A 24 -16.38 -21.39 44.07
C ALA A 24 -15.11 -20.94 43.33
N GLY A 25 -14.35 -20.04 43.93
CA GLY A 25 -13.11 -19.49 43.37
C GLY A 25 -12.08 -20.58 43.09
N PHE A 26 -12.12 -21.15 41.89
CA PHE A 26 -11.01 -21.91 41.33
C PHE A 26 -9.91 -20.90 40.99
N HIS A 27 -8.96 -20.71 41.91
CA HIS A 27 -7.69 -20.06 41.59
C HIS A 27 -6.94 -20.96 40.61
N ILE A 28 -6.98 -20.61 39.33
CA ILE A 28 -6.09 -21.17 38.32
C ILE A 28 -4.68 -20.76 38.75
N PHE A 29 -3.88 -21.74 39.17
CA PHE A 29 -2.44 -21.57 39.35
C PHE A 29 -1.85 -21.25 37.98
N TYR A 30 -1.63 -19.96 37.70
CA TYR A 30 -0.68 -19.56 36.69
C TYR A 30 0.70 -19.91 37.23
N ALA A 31 1.17 -21.13 36.94
CA ALA A 31 2.59 -21.38 36.92
C ALA A 31 3.11 -20.65 35.67
N PRO A 32 3.86 -19.54 35.79
CA PRO A 32 4.52 -18.98 34.62
C PRO A 32 5.37 -20.09 33.98
N ASN A 33 5.35 -20.18 32.64
CA ASN A 33 6.30 -21.02 31.92
C ASN A 33 7.71 -20.51 32.28
N THR A 34 8.39 -21.18 33.20
CA THR A 34 9.73 -20.81 33.64
C THR A 34 10.74 -21.30 32.61
N GLN A 35 11.00 -20.47 31.61
CA GLN A 35 12.25 -20.58 30.84
C GLN A 35 13.42 -20.21 31.75
N ALA A 36 14.57 -20.87 31.56
CA ALA A 36 15.79 -20.51 32.27
C ALA A 36 16.14 -19.04 31.95
N VAL A 37 16.36 -18.23 32.98
CA VAL A 37 16.74 -16.82 32.80
C VAL A 37 18.16 -16.69 32.24
N SER A 38 18.41 -15.67 31.43
CA SER A 38 19.72 -15.40 30.84
C SER A 38 20.47 -14.34 31.64
N GLY A 39 21.80 -14.41 31.69
CA GLY A 39 22.62 -13.41 32.38
C GLY A 39 22.45 -12.00 31.81
N ASN A 40 22.05 -11.91 30.55
CA ASN A 40 21.73 -10.66 29.87
C ASN A 40 20.47 -9.96 30.43
N ASP A 41 19.61 -10.68 31.13
CA ASP A 41 18.39 -10.14 31.73
C ASP A 41 18.67 -9.45 33.08
N PHE A 42 19.89 -9.59 33.64
CA PHE A 42 20.28 -8.97 34.89
C PHE A 42 20.49 -7.46 34.74
N LYS A 43 19.60 -6.67 35.35
CA LYS A 43 19.70 -5.20 35.40
C LYS A 43 20.36 -4.76 36.70
N ALA A 44 21.63 -4.36 36.65
CA ALA A 44 22.39 -3.99 37.84
C ALA A 44 21.78 -2.81 38.63
N GLY A 45 21.10 -1.90 37.96
CA GLY A 45 20.40 -0.76 38.56
C GLY A 45 19.00 -1.07 39.08
N ASN A 46 18.43 -2.23 38.75
CA ASN A 46 17.08 -2.65 39.11
C ASN A 46 17.05 -4.17 39.23
N ILE A 47 17.61 -4.65 40.34
CA ILE A 47 17.73 -6.09 40.61
C ILE A 47 16.35 -6.69 40.82
N ILE A 48 15.49 -6.02 41.60
CA ILE A 48 14.08 -6.35 41.76
C ILE A 48 13.29 -5.04 41.83
N GLY A 49 12.04 -5.02 41.36
CA GLY A 49 11.15 -3.86 41.52
C GLY A 49 10.66 -3.67 42.96
N ASP A 50 10.53 -2.42 43.41
CA ASP A 50 10.00 -2.09 44.76
C ASP A 50 8.61 -2.69 44.99
N ALA A 51 7.71 -2.57 44.00
CA ALA A 51 6.35 -3.11 44.07
C ALA A 51 6.35 -4.62 44.32
N THR A 52 7.19 -5.37 43.62
CA THR A 52 7.32 -6.82 43.78
C THR A 52 7.97 -7.20 45.11
N PHE A 53 8.99 -6.45 45.55
CA PHE A 53 9.72 -6.78 46.76
C PHE A 53 8.91 -6.51 48.04
N TYR A 54 8.12 -5.44 48.04
CA TYR A 54 7.29 -5.03 49.18
C TYR A 54 5.84 -5.57 49.07
N ASP A 55 5.52 -6.42 48.08
CA ASP A 55 4.21 -7.07 47.95
C ASP A 55 3.98 -8.15 49.02
N LYS A 56 3.60 -7.70 50.23
CA LYS A 56 3.29 -8.57 51.38
C LYS A 56 2.18 -9.61 51.07
N ASP A 57 1.33 -9.33 50.10
CA ASP A 57 0.17 -10.15 49.72
C ASP A 57 0.47 -11.09 48.54
N SER A 58 1.74 -11.16 48.10
CA SER A 58 2.16 -12.01 46.97
C SER A 58 2.03 -13.52 47.20
N MET A 59 1.89 -13.98 48.45
CA MET A 59 1.49 -15.35 48.79
C MET A 59 0.72 -15.40 50.12
N ASN A 60 -0.30 -16.23 50.22
CA ASN A 60 -0.97 -16.58 51.47
C ASN A 60 -0.30 -17.80 52.16
N PRO A 61 -0.65 -18.16 53.42
CA PRO A 61 -0.02 -19.27 54.13
C PRO A 61 -0.11 -20.62 53.41
N ALA A 62 -1.24 -20.91 52.76
CA ALA A 62 -1.45 -22.17 52.04
C ALA A 62 -0.56 -22.24 50.78
N GLU A 63 -0.43 -21.14 50.05
CA GLU A 63 0.47 -21.03 48.90
C GLU A 63 1.94 -21.18 49.30
N ILE A 64 2.35 -20.54 50.40
CA ILE A 64 3.71 -20.71 50.95
C ILE A 64 3.95 -22.17 51.31
N GLN A 65 3.01 -22.79 52.02
CA GLN A 65 3.14 -24.19 52.41
C GLN A 65 3.21 -25.12 51.19
N ALA A 66 2.37 -24.89 50.18
CA ALA A 66 2.38 -25.65 48.93
C ALA A 66 3.71 -25.49 48.17
N PHE A 67 4.26 -24.29 48.12
CA PHE A 67 5.57 -24.01 47.52
C PHE A 67 6.70 -24.74 48.27
N LEU A 68 6.73 -24.67 49.60
CA LEU A 68 7.73 -25.39 50.40
C LEU A 68 7.62 -26.91 50.20
N ASN A 69 6.39 -27.44 50.08
CA ASN A 69 6.15 -28.85 49.79
C ASN A 69 6.67 -29.25 48.40
N SER A 70 6.53 -28.39 47.40
CA SER A 70 6.96 -28.68 46.03
C SER A 70 8.49 -28.66 45.87
N LYS A 71 9.21 -27.83 46.64
CA LYS A 71 10.68 -27.77 46.59
C LYS A 71 11.37 -28.96 47.27
N VAL A 72 10.74 -29.55 48.28
CA VAL A 72 11.25 -30.74 48.97
C VAL A 72 10.13 -31.77 49.10
N PRO A 73 9.88 -32.61 48.08
CA PRO A 73 8.83 -33.64 48.15
C PRO A 73 9.08 -34.68 49.26
N SER A 74 10.33 -35.10 49.45
CA SER A 74 10.76 -36.04 50.50
C SER A 74 11.84 -35.42 51.39
N CYS A 75 11.71 -35.59 52.70
CA CYS A 75 12.71 -35.16 53.69
C CYS A 75 13.53 -36.37 54.16
N GLN A 76 14.84 -36.19 54.31
CA GLN A 76 15.70 -37.26 54.80
C GLN A 76 15.33 -37.65 56.23
N SER A 77 15.27 -38.96 56.49
CA SER A 77 15.00 -39.48 57.83
C SER A 77 16.00 -38.93 58.86
N GLY A 78 15.49 -38.54 60.03
CA GLY A 78 16.27 -37.92 61.11
C GLY A 78 16.44 -36.39 61.01
N TYR A 79 15.92 -35.75 59.95
CA TYR A 79 15.95 -34.30 59.78
C TYR A 79 14.53 -33.71 59.70
N THR A 80 14.38 -32.47 60.17
CA THR A 80 13.14 -31.71 60.03
C THR A 80 13.31 -30.68 58.92
N CYS A 81 12.75 -30.94 57.73
CA CYS A 81 12.82 -30.00 56.61
C CYS A 81 11.94 -28.75 56.83
N LEU A 82 12.25 -27.65 56.16
CA LEU A 82 11.56 -26.36 56.34
C LEU A 82 10.03 -26.46 56.22
N LYS A 83 9.53 -27.26 55.28
CA LYS A 83 8.09 -27.50 55.08
C LYS A 83 7.37 -28.08 56.30
N ALA A 84 8.08 -28.76 57.20
CA ALA A 84 7.55 -29.39 58.41
C ALA A 84 8.05 -28.70 59.70
N TYR A 85 8.89 -27.68 59.59
CA TYR A 85 9.48 -27.00 60.73
C TYR A 85 8.45 -26.20 61.52
N ARG A 86 8.55 -26.25 62.84
CA ARG A 86 7.70 -25.53 63.80
C ARG A 86 8.55 -24.87 64.87
N GLN A 87 8.08 -23.72 65.35
CA GLN A 87 8.72 -22.98 66.42
C GLN A 87 7.68 -22.22 67.25
N ASP A 88 7.91 -22.12 68.56
CA ASP A 88 7.23 -21.14 69.40
C ASP A 88 7.82 -19.75 69.15
N THR A 89 6.95 -18.81 68.78
CA THR A 89 7.30 -17.43 68.48
C THR A 89 6.81 -16.50 69.58
N PRO A 90 7.64 -15.56 70.06
CA PRO A 90 7.21 -14.57 71.03
C PRO A 90 6.38 -13.48 70.36
N GLN A 91 5.61 -12.74 71.15
CA GLN A 91 5.07 -11.46 70.71
C GLN A 91 6.25 -10.49 70.54
N ARG A 92 6.27 -9.72 69.45
CA ARG A 92 7.37 -8.79 69.18
C ARG A 92 6.89 -7.48 68.62
N ASP A 93 7.28 -6.40 69.26
CA ASP A 93 7.18 -5.03 68.76
C ASP A 93 8.59 -4.53 68.44
N ASP A 94 8.74 -3.76 67.37
CA ASP A 94 10.03 -3.18 67.00
C ASP A 94 10.30 -1.82 67.65
N GLY A 95 9.28 -1.17 68.20
CA GLY A 95 9.36 0.15 68.83
C GLY A 95 9.69 1.31 67.89
N LEU A 96 9.81 1.06 66.58
CA LEU A 96 10.25 2.02 65.55
C LEU A 96 9.24 2.19 64.40
N GLY A 97 8.18 1.38 64.40
CA GLY A 97 7.10 1.40 63.42
C GLY A 97 7.53 0.93 62.03
N LEU A 98 8.62 0.15 61.93
CA LEU A 98 9.07 -0.44 60.67
C LEU A 98 8.31 -1.74 60.39
N CYS A 99 8.00 -2.49 61.45
CA CYS A 99 7.10 -3.63 61.45
C CYS A 99 6.00 -3.42 62.50
N ARG A 100 4.77 -3.82 62.19
CA ARG A 100 3.68 -3.92 63.18
C ARG A 100 3.99 -4.99 64.23
N THR A 101 3.23 -4.98 65.33
CA THR A 101 3.37 -5.99 66.38
C THR A 101 3.13 -7.40 65.84
N TYR A 102 4.13 -8.26 65.99
CA TYR A 102 4.07 -9.67 65.62
C TYR A 102 3.36 -10.48 66.72
N PRO A 103 2.36 -11.31 66.39
CA PRO A 103 1.62 -12.09 67.38
C PRO A 103 2.39 -13.35 67.82
N ALA A 104 2.37 -13.67 69.11
CA ALA A 104 2.97 -14.90 69.65
C ALA A 104 2.25 -16.18 69.18
N GLY A 105 2.92 -17.33 69.27
CA GLY A 105 2.28 -18.65 69.13
C GLY A 105 3.20 -19.74 68.57
N ASN A 106 2.73 -20.99 68.63
CA ASN A 106 3.38 -22.14 67.98
C ASN A 106 3.00 -22.18 66.50
N LYS A 107 3.96 -21.96 65.61
CA LYS A 107 3.69 -21.76 64.18
C LYS A 107 4.57 -22.63 63.31
N VAL A 108 4.01 -23.10 62.19
CA VAL A 108 4.79 -23.70 61.10
C VAL A 108 5.59 -22.62 60.38
N ALA A 109 6.70 -22.99 59.75
CA ALA A 109 7.54 -22.06 58.99
C ALA A 109 6.75 -21.23 57.97
N ALA A 110 5.78 -21.83 57.27
CA ALA A 110 4.94 -21.11 56.31
C ALA A 110 4.14 -19.95 56.96
N GLN A 111 3.58 -20.19 58.14
CA GLN A 111 2.86 -19.16 58.90
C GLN A 111 3.81 -18.11 59.47
N ILE A 112 5.01 -18.50 59.92
CA ILE A 112 6.02 -17.55 60.38
C ILE A 112 6.43 -16.60 59.25
N ILE A 113 6.71 -17.13 58.06
CA ILE A 113 7.07 -16.34 56.87
C ILE A 113 5.93 -15.38 56.52
N TYR A 114 4.68 -15.87 56.47
CA TYR A 114 3.51 -15.04 56.16
C TYR A 114 3.31 -13.93 57.19
N ASP A 115 3.32 -14.26 58.49
CA ASP A 115 3.08 -13.27 59.53
C ASP A 115 4.18 -12.20 59.54
N VAL A 116 5.45 -12.57 59.36
CA VAL A 116 6.56 -11.62 59.24
C VAL A 116 6.36 -10.71 58.02
N ALA A 117 6.04 -11.30 56.86
CA ALA A 117 5.75 -10.56 55.64
C ALA A 117 4.63 -9.52 55.86
N GLN A 118 3.54 -9.92 56.53
CA GLN A 118 2.40 -9.06 56.80
C GLN A 118 2.69 -7.94 57.78
N VAL A 119 3.43 -8.21 58.86
CA VAL A 119 3.73 -7.17 59.85
C VAL A 119 4.81 -6.21 59.37
N CYS A 120 5.79 -6.68 58.60
CA CYS A 120 6.87 -5.85 58.09
C CYS A 120 6.62 -5.26 56.70
N GLY A 121 5.60 -5.71 55.95
CA GLY A 121 5.34 -5.20 54.60
C GLY A 121 6.39 -5.63 53.58
N ILE A 122 6.78 -6.91 53.60
CA ILE A 122 7.77 -7.51 52.69
C ILE A 122 7.14 -8.73 52.01
N SER A 123 7.48 -8.99 50.75
CA SER A 123 6.97 -10.15 50.03
C SER A 123 7.39 -11.50 50.66
N PRO A 124 6.45 -12.43 50.88
CA PRO A 124 6.79 -13.81 51.24
C PRO A 124 7.77 -14.46 50.25
N ARG A 125 7.65 -14.18 48.95
CA ARG A 125 8.53 -14.70 47.89
C ARG A 125 9.98 -14.23 48.09
N VAL A 126 10.16 -12.99 48.52
CA VAL A 126 11.48 -12.43 48.88
C VAL A 126 12.06 -13.13 50.09
N LEU A 127 11.28 -13.29 51.17
CA LEU A 127 11.77 -13.96 52.39
C LEU A 127 12.19 -15.41 52.10
N ILE A 128 11.41 -16.14 51.29
CA ILE A 128 11.73 -17.49 50.82
C ILE A 128 13.03 -17.49 50.00
N THR A 129 13.21 -16.50 49.11
CA THR A 129 14.44 -16.36 48.30
C THR A 129 15.66 -16.10 49.18
N LEU A 130 15.55 -15.24 50.19
CA LEU A 130 16.64 -14.98 51.13
C LEU A 130 17.03 -16.24 51.90
N LEU A 131 16.06 -17.01 52.41
CA LEU A 131 16.31 -18.29 53.08
C LEU A 131 17.08 -19.29 52.19
N GLN A 132 16.79 -19.29 50.88
CA GLN A 132 17.53 -20.11 49.92
C GLN A 132 18.93 -19.56 49.64
N LYS A 133 19.04 -18.26 49.38
CA LYS A 133 20.32 -17.60 49.04
C LYS A 133 21.34 -17.77 50.16
N GLU A 134 20.91 -17.59 51.41
CA GLU A 134 21.81 -17.51 52.56
C GLU A 134 22.17 -18.88 53.15
N GLN A 135 21.25 -19.84 53.16
CA GLN A 135 21.47 -21.16 53.81
C GLN A 135 21.11 -22.37 52.95
N GLY A 136 20.61 -22.15 51.73
CA GLY A 136 20.03 -23.21 50.90
C GLY A 136 18.85 -23.92 51.59
N LEU A 137 18.18 -23.25 52.54
CA LEU A 137 17.30 -23.91 53.49
C LEU A 137 16.00 -24.42 52.85
N VAL A 138 15.50 -23.74 51.83
CA VAL A 138 14.22 -24.05 51.18
C VAL A 138 14.28 -25.37 50.42
N THR A 139 15.44 -25.71 49.84
CA THR A 139 15.65 -26.93 49.03
C THR A 139 16.40 -28.04 49.78
N SER A 140 16.82 -27.80 51.02
CA SER A 140 17.58 -28.76 51.83
C SER A 140 16.70 -29.95 52.24
N THR A 141 17.13 -31.17 51.92
CA THR A 141 16.47 -32.42 52.38
C THR A 141 16.95 -32.88 53.76
N ASN A 142 18.04 -32.30 54.27
CA ASN A 142 18.73 -32.66 55.52
C ASN A 142 19.24 -31.43 56.31
N PRO A 143 18.39 -30.42 56.59
CA PRO A 143 18.87 -29.19 57.25
C PRO A 143 19.29 -29.44 58.71
N THR A 144 20.51 -29.01 59.05
CA THR A 144 21.02 -29.02 60.43
C THR A 144 20.45 -27.86 61.25
N ASP A 145 20.48 -27.96 62.58
CA ASP A 145 20.05 -26.89 63.51
C ASP A 145 20.72 -25.53 63.23
N VAL A 146 21.98 -25.53 62.77
CA VAL A 146 22.72 -24.32 62.40
C VAL A 146 21.99 -23.51 61.31
N LYS A 147 21.38 -24.19 60.33
CA LYS A 147 20.64 -23.52 59.25
C LYS A 147 19.37 -22.85 59.77
N TYR A 148 18.73 -23.37 60.82
CA TYR A 148 17.60 -22.70 61.47
C TYR A 148 18.05 -21.59 62.41
N ARG A 149 19.17 -21.78 63.09
CA ARG A 149 19.76 -20.81 64.01
C ARG A 149 20.14 -19.50 63.29
N SER A 150 20.71 -19.59 62.07
CA SER A 150 21.23 -18.46 61.29
C SER A 150 20.62 -18.41 59.88
N ALA A 151 19.31 -18.63 59.77
CA ALA A 151 18.57 -18.89 58.53
C ALA A 151 18.71 -17.84 57.42
N THR A 152 18.96 -16.58 57.76
CA THR A 152 19.16 -15.48 56.80
C THR A 152 20.55 -14.85 56.93
N GLY A 153 21.44 -15.39 57.77
CA GLY A 153 22.74 -14.80 58.05
C GLY A 153 22.70 -13.44 58.77
N TYR A 154 21.53 -12.99 59.27
CA TYR A 154 21.44 -11.72 59.96
C TYR A 154 22.24 -11.75 61.27
N GLY A 155 23.14 -10.78 61.43
CA GLY A 155 24.04 -10.69 62.59
C GLY A 155 25.23 -11.64 62.52
N CYS A 156 25.57 -12.19 61.34
CA CYS A 156 26.73 -13.06 61.11
C CYS A 156 27.80 -12.35 60.26
N PRO A 157 28.72 -11.58 60.86
CA PRO A 157 29.82 -10.97 60.11
C PRO A 157 30.84 -12.02 59.64
N ASP A 158 31.47 -11.80 58.48
CA ASP A 158 32.44 -12.76 57.90
C ASP A 158 33.70 -12.96 58.78
N SER A 159 34.01 -12.02 59.67
CA SER A 159 35.22 -12.00 60.49
C SER A 159 34.99 -12.25 61.99
N ALA A 160 33.76 -12.55 62.42
CA ALA A 160 33.46 -12.81 63.83
C ALA A 160 32.28 -13.80 64.00
N PRO A 161 32.11 -14.42 65.17
CA PRO A 161 30.94 -15.26 65.43
C PRO A 161 29.64 -14.48 65.24
N CYS A 162 28.58 -15.18 64.82
CA CYS A 162 27.25 -14.61 64.75
C CYS A 162 26.79 -14.10 66.13
N ASP A 163 26.08 -12.99 66.14
CA ASP A 163 25.45 -12.44 67.34
C ASP A 163 24.31 -13.36 67.80
N ALA A 164 24.49 -13.92 69.00
CA ALA A 164 23.57 -14.88 69.60
C ALA A 164 22.17 -14.31 69.86
N GLN A 165 22.02 -12.98 69.96
CA GLN A 165 20.73 -12.33 70.17
C GLN A 165 19.76 -12.55 68.99
N TYR A 166 20.28 -12.84 67.80
CA TYR A 166 19.49 -13.04 66.60
C TYR A 166 19.28 -14.52 66.24
N TYR A 167 19.71 -15.45 67.09
CA TYR A 167 19.55 -16.87 66.84
C TYR A 167 18.08 -17.32 66.80
N GLY A 168 17.81 -18.27 65.89
CA GLY A 168 16.52 -18.94 65.71
C GLY A 168 15.78 -18.48 64.47
N PHE A 169 15.00 -19.39 63.88
CA PHE A 169 14.39 -19.20 62.57
C PHE A 169 13.50 -17.94 62.51
N PHE A 170 12.60 -17.78 63.47
CA PHE A 170 11.78 -16.57 63.59
C PHE A 170 12.61 -15.28 63.67
N ASN A 171 13.64 -15.24 64.51
CA ASN A 171 14.46 -14.04 64.70
C ASN A 171 15.19 -13.65 63.42
N GLN A 172 15.72 -14.63 62.69
CA GLN A 172 16.41 -14.45 61.42
C GLN A 172 15.47 -13.94 60.32
N VAL A 173 14.28 -14.52 60.18
CA VAL A 173 13.28 -14.08 59.18
C VAL A 173 12.75 -12.68 59.52
N TYR A 174 12.40 -12.44 60.79
CA TYR A 174 11.90 -11.14 61.26
C TYR A 174 12.94 -10.04 61.07
N LYS A 175 14.19 -10.27 61.48
CA LYS A 175 15.24 -9.24 61.37
C LYS A 175 15.68 -8.97 59.94
N ALA A 176 15.69 -9.97 59.07
CA ALA A 176 15.91 -9.73 57.64
C ALA A 176 14.81 -8.81 57.07
N ALA A 177 13.53 -9.10 57.34
CA ALA A 177 12.42 -8.26 56.88
C ALA A 177 12.50 -6.83 57.43
N TRP A 178 12.70 -6.70 58.75
CA TRP A 178 12.87 -5.44 59.44
C TRP A 178 14.01 -4.60 58.87
N GLN A 179 15.15 -5.23 58.55
CA GLN A 179 16.32 -4.54 58.03
C GLN A 179 16.07 -3.87 56.67
N TYR A 180 15.33 -4.51 55.77
CA TYR A 180 14.96 -3.89 54.49
C TYR A 180 13.97 -2.74 54.65
N ARG A 181 13.11 -2.77 55.68
CA ARG A 181 12.27 -1.61 56.05
C ARG A 181 13.10 -0.47 56.63
N TYR A 182 14.12 -0.80 57.41
CA TYR A 182 15.08 0.18 57.90
C TYR A 182 15.84 0.85 56.75
N TYR A 183 16.34 0.08 55.77
CA TYR A 183 16.99 0.63 54.57
C TYR A 183 16.07 1.55 53.77
N GLN A 184 14.78 1.21 53.66
CA GLN A 184 13.80 2.08 53.00
C GLN A 184 13.55 3.37 53.77
N LYS A 185 13.33 3.31 55.10
CA LYS A 185 13.03 4.50 55.92
C LYS A 185 14.22 5.45 56.04
N TYR A 186 15.43 4.92 56.09
CA TYR A 186 16.67 5.68 56.29
C TYR A 186 17.55 5.67 55.03
N GLU A 187 16.94 5.79 53.85
CA GLU A 187 17.61 5.70 52.55
C GLU A 187 18.82 6.65 52.38
N ASN A 188 18.79 7.81 53.04
CA ASN A 188 19.82 8.83 52.93
C ASN A 188 21.04 8.61 53.84
N THR A 189 21.04 7.61 54.73
CA THR A 189 22.15 7.37 55.66
C THR A 189 23.21 6.39 55.14
N TYR A 190 22.92 5.68 54.05
CA TYR A 190 23.81 4.67 53.48
C TYR A 190 24.59 5.16 52.25
N SER A 191 25.67 4.44 51.93
CA SER A 191 26.59 4.77 50.83
C SER A 191 26.00 4.51 49.45
N TYR A 192 25.12 3.49 49.31
CA TYR A 192 24.41 3.21 48.07
C TYR A 192 23.00 3.79 48.14
N ARG A 193 22.61 4.59 47.13
CA ARG A 193 21.33 5.30 47.11
C ARG A 193 20.64 5.20 45.74
N ALA A 194 19.31 5.11 45.74
CA ALA A 194 18.51 5.18 44.53
C ALA A 194 18.53 6.59 43.91
N GLY A 195 18.19 6.70 42.63
CA GLY A 195 18.09 7.98 41.91
C GLY A 195 19.45 8.60 41.54
N ARG A 196 20.55 7.86 41.64
CA ARG A 196 21.89 8.35 41.27
C ARG A 196 22.83 7.24 40.83
N THR A 197 23.92 7.63 40.18
CA THR A 197 25.03 6.74 39.86
C THR A 197 25.86 6.44 41.11
N ASN A 198 26.07 5.16 41.37
CA ASN A 198 26.86 4.63 42.47
C ASN A 198 28.00 3.78 41.91
N SER A 199 29.18 3.86 42.51
CA SER A 199 30.33 3.04 42.11
C SER A 199 30.37 1.76 42.95
N ILE A 200 30.18 0.59 42.32
CA ILE A 200 29.97 -0.69 43.00
C ILE A 200 31.09 -1.67 42.65
N LEU A 201 31.72 -2.28 43.65
CA LEU A 201 32.79 -3.27 43.49
C LEU A 201 32.25 -4.57 42.86
N TRP A 202 33.11 -5.28 42.11
CA TRP A 202 32.76 -6.62 41.61
C TRP A 202 32.97 -7.73 42.64
N ASN A 203 33.93 -7.57 43.57
CA ASN A 203 34.20 -8.51 44.65
C ASN A 203 34.98 -7.84 45.80
N VAL A 204 35.26 -8.57 46.89
CA VAL A 204 36.01 -8.09 48.07
C VAL A 204 37.39 -7.54 47.69
N PRO A 205 38.22 -8.22 46.87
CA PRO A 205 39.51 -7.66 46.47
C PRO A 205 39.30 -6.47 45.53
N THR A 206 39.79 -5.29 45.91
CA THR A 206 39.65 -4.07 45.09
C THR A 206 40.37 -4.17 43.76
N SER A 207 41.36 -5.06 43.63
CA SER A 207 42.04 -5.40 42.38
C SER A 207 41.12 -5.97 41.31
N CYS A 208 39.96 -6.53 41.71
CA CYS A 208 38.97 -6.98 40.75
C CYS A 208 38.41 -5.80 39.96
N GLY A 209 38.24 -4.63 40.57
CA GLY A 209 37.67 -3.45 39.95
C GLY A 209 36.23 -3.15 40.39
N ARG A 210 35.61 -2.19 39.72
CA ARG A 210 34.27 -1.66 40.02
C ARG A 210 33.55 -1.26 38.74
N SER A 211 32.25 -1.03 38.85
CA SER A 211 31.45 -0.43 37.78
C SER A 211 30.51 0.62 38.33
N ASP A 212 30.26 1.65 37.54
CA ASP A 212 29.27 2.67 37.85
C ASP A 212 27.87 2.19 37.43
N VAL A 213 26.94 2.23 38.39
CA VAL A 213 25.57 1.75 38.25
C VAL A 213 24.62 2.85 38.72
N TYR A 214 23.76 3.32 37.82
CA TYR A 214 22.61 4.12 38.22
C TYR A 214 21.59 3.21 38.91
N ILE A 215 21.36 3.42 40.20
CA ILE A 215 20.41 2.62 40.96
C ILE A 215 19.03 3.24 40.80
N GLU A 216 18.10 2.49 40.20
CA GLU A 216 16.80 2.99 39.75
C GLU A 216 15.76 3.04 40.87
N ASN A 217 15.86 2.15 41.86
CA ASN A 217 14.82 1.96 42.87
C ASN A 217 15.40 1.67 44.26
N GLN A 218 14.57 1.84 45.29
CA GLN A 218 15.05 1.86 46.67
C GLN A 218 15.46 0.47 47.17
N VAL A 219 14.75 -0.58 46.76
CA VAL A 219 15.11 -1.95 47.12
C VAL A 219 16.46 -2.37 46.52
N THR A 220 16.79 -1.96 45.30
CA THR A 220 18.09 -2.29 44.70
C THR A 220 19.22 -1.64 45.47
N ALA A 221 19.04 -0.39 45.95
CA ALA A 221 19.98 0.22 46.88
C ALA A 221 20.12 -0.62 48.16
N GLY A 222 18.99 -1.04 48.76
CA GLY A 222 18.98 -1.92 49.94
C GLY A 222 19.69 -3.26 49.73
N LEU A 223 19.55 -3.87 48.55
CA LEU A 223 20.24 -5.12 48.19
C LEU A 223 21.76 -4.92 48.10
N TYR A 224 22.23 -3.79 47.57
CA TYR A 224 23.67 -3.46 47.60
C TYR A 224 24.16 -3.07 48.99
N VAL A 225 23.33 -2.46 49.84
CA VAL A 225 23.68 -2.26 51.26
C VAL A 225 23.83 -3.60 51.98
N TYR A 226 22.93 -4.55 51.70
CA TYR A 226 22.95 -5.88 52.30
C TYR A 226 24.05 -6.79 51.73
N THR A 227 24.34 -6.69 50.44
CA THR A 227 25.39 -7.46 49.75
C THR A 227 26.13 -6.57 48.76
N PRO A 228 27.27 -5.97 49.14
CA PRO A 228 27.85 -4.80 48.45
C PRO A 228 28.69 -5.13 47.21
N TYR A 229 28.24 -6.10 46.40
CA TYR A 229 28.94 -6.51 45.18
C TYR A 229 27.99 -6.68 44.01
N ARG A 230 28.40 -6.15 42.85
CA ARG A 230 27.74 -6.40 41.56
C ARG A 230 28.38 -7.63 40.91
N PRO A 231 27.60 -8.59 40.39
CA PRO A 231 28.19 -9.68 39.61
C PRO A 231 28.91 -9.16 38.36
N ASN A 232 30.10 -9.68 38.09
CA ASN A 232 30.85 -9.38 36.88
C ASN A 232 30.33 -10.23 35.69
N THR A 233 30.87 -9.96 34.50
CA THR A 233 30.47 -10.66 33.27
C THR A 233 30.67 -12.18 33.36
N ALA A 234 31.76 -12.66 33.99
CA ALA A 234 32.00 -14.09 34.15
C ALA A 234 30.90 -14.76 35.02
N ALA A 235 30.49 -14.12 36.11
CA ALA A 235 29.42 -14.60 36.98
C ALA A 235 28.05 -14.62 36.26
N LEU A 236 27.79 -13.68 35.36
CA LEU A 236 26.55 -13.59 34.56
C LEU A 236 26.54 -14.56 33.37
N ASN A 237 27.68 -14.77 32.71
CA ASN A 237 27.79 -15.75 31.62
C ASN A 237 27.60 -17.20 32.12
N ASN A 238 27.92 -17.47 33.39
CA ASN A 238 27.68 -18.76 34.03
C ASN A 238 26.70 -18.65 35.22
N LEU A 239 25.44 -18.33 34.94
CA LEU A 239 24.41 -18.07 35.96
C LEU A 239 24.22 -19.21 36.97
N TYR A 240 24.29 -20.45 36.52
CA TYR A 240 24.05 -21.64 37.36
C TYR A 240 25.34 -22.27 37.89
N GLY A 241 26.50 -21.76 37.48
CA GLY A 241 27.81 -22.26 37.88
C GLY A 241 28.72 -21.22 38.52
N LEU A 242 30.02 -21.53 38.48
CA LEU A 242 31.08 -20.68 38.98
C LEU A 242 31.62 -19.77 37.87
N GLY A 243 31.91 -18.52 38.24
CA GLY A 243 32.66 -17.59 37.40
C GLY A 243 34.16 -17.64 37.69
N ASP A 244 34.84 -16.53 37.47
CA ASP A 244 36.26 -16.33 37.78
C ASP A 244 36.50 -15.92 39.25
N SER A 245 37.77 -15.65 39.59
CA SER A 245 38.17 -15.19 40.94
C SER A 245 37.59 -13.83 41.35
N CYS A 246 37.05 -13.06 40.40
CA CYS A 246 36.43 -11.76 40.64
C CYS A 246 34.90 -11.79 40.63
N SER A 247 34.34 -12.99 40.59
CA SER A 247 32.89 -13.20 40.58
C SER A 247 32.30 -13.13 41.98
N ALA A 248 31.34 -12.24 42.18
CA ALA A 248 30.46 -12.23 43.35
C ALA A 248 29.08 -12.81 43.02
N TYR A 249 28.51 -13.57 43.97
CA TYR A 249 27.32 -14.38 43.72
C TYR A 249 26.08 -13.96 44.49
N GLY A 250 26.16 -13.08 45.49
CA GLY A 250 25.02 -12.78 46.36
C GLY A 250 23.83 -12.18 45.61
N ASN A 251 24.00 -10.98 45.04
CA ASN A 251 22.93 -10.34 44.26
C ASN A 251 22.54 -11.13 43.01
N ARG A 252 23.49 -11.83 42.38
CA ARG A 252 23.23 -12.77 41.27
C ARG A 252 22.30 -13.91 41.70
N ASN A 253 22.63 -14.59 42.80
CA ASN A 253 21.89 -15.75 43.28
C ASN A 253 20.51 -15.32 43.80
N PHE A 254 20.41 -14.17 44.46
CA PHE A 254 19.12 -13.60 44.84
C PHE A 254 18.24 -13.42 43.60
N TRP A 255 18.72 -12.66 42.63
CA TRP A 255 18.00 -12.36 41.39
C TRP A 255 17.60 -13.63 40.63
N ARG A 256 18.57 -14.53 40.40
CA ARG A 256 18.36 -15.79 39.68
C ARG A 256 17.33 -16.66 40.40
N THR A 257 17.50 -16.89 41.71
CA THR A 257 16.59 -17.75 42.48
C THR A 257 15.19 -17.16 42.56
N PHE A 258 15.05 -15.84 42.74
CA PHE A 258 13.74 -15.20 42.69
C PHE A 258 13.09 -15.40 41.32
N SER A 259 13.85 -15.12 40.25
CA SER A 259 13.37 -15.21 38.86
C SER A 259 12.97 -16.63 38.48
N ASP A 260 13.79 -17.64 38.82
CA ASP A 260 13.52 -19.06 38.55
C ASP A 260 12.24 -19.56 39.23
N TRP A 261 11.92 -19.03 40.42
CA TRP A 261 10.84 -19.54 41.25
C TRP A 261 9.53 -18.80 41.09
N PHE A 262 9.60 -17.50 40.84
CA PHE A 262 8.44 -16.62 40.90
C PHE A 262 8.29 -15.76 39.64
N GLY A 263 9.26 -15.77 38.73
CA GLY A 263 9.43 -14.73 37.72
C GLY A 263 9.88 -13.41 38.37
N ILE A 264 10.52 -12.54 37.60
CA ILE A 264 10.88 -11.21 38.09
C ILE A 264 10.10 -10.12 37.35
N ASP A 265 9.29 -9.38 38.11
CA ASP A 265 8.55 -8.23 37.58
C ASP A 265 9.36 -6.95 37.81
N ASN A 266 10.53 -6.86 37.15
CA ASN A 266 11.30 -5.61 37.03
C ASN A 266 10.71 -4.70 35.94
N LYS A 267 9.41 -4.86 35.75
CA LYS A 267 8.66 -4.33 34.64
C LYS A 267 8.13 -2.98 35.07
N SER A 268 8.47 -1.96 34.29
CA SER A 268 7.87 -0.63 34.43
C SER A 268 6.40 -0.62 34.02
N LEU A 269 5.80 -1.74 33.65
CA LEU A 269 4.42 -1.85 33.21
C LEU A 269 3.71 -2.92 34.05
N LEU A 270 2.80 -2.51 34.93
CA LEU A 270 2.15 -3.39 35.91
C LEU A 270 0.63 -3.35 35.80
N ARG A 271 -0.02 -4.47 36.10
CA ARG A 271 -1.47 -4.55 36.34
C ARG A 271 -1.78 -5.57 37.44
N THR A 272 -3.02 -5.58 37.90
CA THR A 272 -3.51 -6.66 38.78
C THR A 272 -4.12 -7.79 37.95
N VAL A 273 -4.21 -8.99 38.52
CA VAL A 273 -4.86 -10.13 37.84
C VAL A 273 -6.37 -9.93 37.65
N SER A 274 -6.99 -9.07 38.47
CA SER A 274 -8.43 -8.81 38.50
C SER A 274 -8.85 -7.54 37.73
N SER A 275 -7.90 -6.71 37.28
CA SER A 275 -8.18 -5.45 36.58
C SER A 275 -7.49 -5.38 35.22
N GLY A 276 -8.21 -4.83 34.24
CA GLY A 276 -7.66 -4.50 32.93
C GLY A 276 -6.85 -3.19 32.90
N VAL A 277 -6.87 -2.40 33.98
CA VAL A 277 -6.14 -1.13 34.04
C VAL A 277 -4.65 -1.39 34.11
N LEU A 278 -3.91 -0.75 33.20
CA LEU A 278 -2.48 -0.89 33.05
C LEU A 278 -1.78 0.36 33.57
N TYR A 279 -0.70 0.17 34.34
CA TYR A 279 0.06 1.25 34.95
C TYR A 279 1.52 1.22 34.50
N TYR A 280 2.05 2.37 34.10
CA TYR A 280 3.50 2.56 33.97
C TYR A 280 4.07 3.07 35.29
N ILE A 281 5.18 2.47 35.74
CA ILE A 281 5.86 2.77 37.00
C ILE A 281 7.23 3.36 36.69
N ASP A 282 7.44 4.61 37.07
CA ASP A 282 8.75 5.27 36.90
C ASP A 282 9.74 4.86 38.00
N GLY A 283 9.26 4.32 39.13
CA GLY A 283 10.07 3.96 40.31
C GLY A 283 9.55 4.62 41.58
N THR A 284 8.88 5.77 41.46
CA THR A 284 8.24 6.49 42.56
C THR A 284 6.73 6.61 42.37
N ASN A 285 6.29 6.91 41.14
CA ASN A 285 4.89 7.14 40.79
C ASN A 285 4.37 6.12 39.78
N LYS A 286 3.05 5.92 39.80
CA LYS A 286 2.31 5.21 38.77
C LYS A 286 1.55 6.17 37.85
N TYR A 287 1.47 5.78 36.59
CA TYR A 287 0.78 6.49 35.51
C TYR A 287 -0.19 5.54 34.83
N ILE A 288 -1.42 5.97 34.59
CA ILE A 288 -2.40 5.18 33.83
C ILE A 288 -1.95 5.10 32.37
N VAL A 289 -1.94 3.89 31.83
CA VAL A 289 -1.68 3.65 30.41
C VAL A 289 -3.02 3.52 29.69
N PRO A 290 -3.40 4.49 28.85
CA PRO A 290 -4.77 4.58 28.33
C PRO A 290 -5.08 3.54 27.24
N SER A 291 -4.06 2.99 26.57
CA SER A 291 -4.23 1.97 25.54
C SER A 291 -2.94 1.20 25.26
N MET A 292 -3.07 0.07 24.57
CA MET A 292 -1.93 -0.69 24.05
C MET A 292 -1.15 0.06 22.95
N ASP A 293 -1.75 1.09 22.35
CA ASP A 293 -1.03 1.96 21.40
C ASP A 293 0.07 2.73 22.12
N ILE A 294 -0.20 3.30 23.31
CA ILE A 294 0.84 3.95 24.13
C ILE A 294 1.95 2.96 24.49
N VAL A 295 1.60 1.72 24.86
CA VAL A 295 2.58 0.67 25.16
C VAL A 295 3.50 0.45 23.95
N SER A 296 2.93 0.33 22.75
CA SER A 296 3.67 0.13 21.50
C SER A 296 4.54 1.33 21.14
N GLU A 297 4.03 2.55 21.29
CA GLU A 297 4.80 3.77 21.01
C GLU A 297 5.99 3.94 21.96
N TYR A 298 5.89 3.43 23.18
CA TYR A 298 6.98 3.42 24.17
C TYR A 298 7.99 2.29 23.91
N GLY A 299 7.79 1.48 22.86
CA GLY A 299 8.66 0.36 22.52
C GLY A 299 8.49 -0.84 23.45
N LEU A 300 7.37 -0.91 24.16
CA LEU A 300 7.00 -1.99 25.07
C LEU A 300 5.98 -2.93 24.40
N THR A 301 5.80 -4.10 24.98
CA THR A 301 4.91 -5.15 24.48
C THR A 301 4.06 -5.74 25.62
N ASN A 302 3.09 -6.59 25.29
CA ASN A 302 2.35 -7.36 26.30
C ASN A 302 3.25 -8.25 27.17
N ASN A 303 4.40 -8.68 26.65
CA ASN A 303 5.35 -9.49 27.42
C ASN A 303 6.05 -8.67 28.51
N ASP A 304 6.02 -7.34 28.40
CA ASP A 304 6.58 -6.42 29.38
C ASP A 304 5.60 -6.09 30.51
N VAL A 305 4.39 -6.66 30.52
CA VAL A 305 3.40 -6.48 31.59
C VAL A 305 3.69 -7.42 32.76
N GLY A 306 3.83 -6.87 33.96
CA GLY A 306 3.97 -7.58 35.23
C GLY A 306 2.66 -7.63 36.02
N PHE A 307 2.55 -8.58 36.94
CA PHE A 307 1.34 -8.81 37.74
C PHE A 307 1.64 -8.69 39.24
N VAL A 308 0.98 -7.74 39.89
CA VAL A 308 1.09 -7.49 41.33
C VAL A 308 -0.28 -7.47 42.01
N SER A 309 -0.30 -7.57 43.33
CA SER A 309 -1.53 -7.43 44.11
C SER A 309 -2.12 -6.00 44.04
N GLN A 310 -3.42 -5.87 44.33
CA GLN A 310 -4.08 -4.55 44.36
C GLN A 310 -3.47 -3.64 45.42
N SER A 311 -3.15 -4.17 46.60
CA SER A 311 -2.48 -3.44 47.67
C SER A 311 -1.11 -2.92 47.26
N SER A 312 -0.37 -3.66 46.42
CA SER A 312 0.91 -3.19 45.86
C SER A 312 0.72 -2.00 44.93
N ILE A 313 -0.26 -2.08 44.01
CA ILE A 313 -0.59 -0.94 43.14
C ILE A 313 -1.01 0.27 43.98
N ASP A 314 -1.86 0.08 44.98
CA ASP A 314 -2.39 1.16 45.82
C ASP A 314 -1.30 1.82 46.68
N SER A 315 -0.23 1.08 47.02
CA SER A 315 0.92 1.61 47.75
C SER A 315 1.80 2.57 46.93
N ILE A 316 1.70 2.52 45.60
CA ILE A 316 2.45 3.42 44.70
C ILE A 316 1.60 4.68 44.46
N PRO A 317 2.10 5.87 44.79
CA PRO A 317 1.42 7.13 44.50
C PRO A 317 1.13 7.29 43.01
N THR A 318 -0.08 7.75 42.67
CA THR A 318 -0.37 8.21 41.30
C THR A 318 0.31 9.56 41.07
N SER A 319 0.94 9.74 39.92
CA SER A 319 1.51 11.05 39.54
C SER A 319 0.44 12.14 39.59
N THR A 320 0.67 13.19 40.38
CA THR A 320 -0.26 14.31 40.54
C THR A 320 -0.15 15.34 39.42
N ALA A 321 1.02 15.44 38.78
CA ALA A 321 1.26 16.36 37.67
C ALA A 321 0.68 15.83 36.34
N SER A 322 0.83 14.53 36.09
CA SER A 322 0.34 13.87 34.87
C SER A 322 -0.09 12.44 35.19
N PRO A 323 -1.34 12.19 35.59
CA PRO A 323 -1.78 10.86 36.02
C PRO A 323 -1.90 9.84 34.89
N VAL A 324 -1.91 10.28 33.63
CA VAL A 324 -2.07 9.44 32.43
C VAL A 324 -0.86 9.63 31.52
N LEU A 325 -0.32 8.54 30.97
CA LEU A 325 0.72 8.59 29.94
C LEU A 325 0.17 9.10 28.60
N SER A 326 0.97 9.90 27.91
CA SER A 326 0.67 10.42 26.58
C SER A 326 1.81 10.13 25.59
N TYR A 327 1.65 10.60 24.36
CA TYR A 327 2.68 10.54 23.31
C TYR A 327 3.72 11.65 23.45
N VAL A 328 3.50 12.62 24.34
CA VAL A 328 4.33 13.82 24.46
C VAL A 328 4.92 13.89 25.85
N LEU A 329 6.23 13.86 25.94
CA LEU A 329 6.95 13.74 27.19
C LEU A 329 7.84 14.95 27.48
N LYS A 330 7.95 15.28 28.77
CA LYS A 330 8.90 16.27 29.29
C LYS A 330 9.48 15.78 30.63
N SER A 331 10.69 16.23 30.97
CA SER A 331 11.27 15.90 32.27
C SER A 331 10.74 16.79 33.40
N ASN A 332 10.64 16.23 34.61
CA ASN A 332 10.36 16.99 35.84
C ASN A 332 11.62 17.56 36.50
N SER A 333 12.82 17.14 36.11
CA SER A 333 14.08 17.76 36.55
C SER A 333 14.37 18.97 35.67
N ASP A 334 14.01 20.15 36.15
CA ASP A 334 14.28 21.45 35.52
C ASP A 334 15.30 22.25 36.37
N SER A 335 16.23 21.54 37.02
CA SER A 335 17.17 22.11 38.00
C SER A 335 18.64 22.07 37.59
N ASP A 336 18.98 21.52 36.42
CA ASP A 336 20.34 21.35 35.90
C ASP A 336 20.64 22.14 34.62
N ASP A 337 19.90 23.23 34.36
CA ASP A 337 20.07 24.13 33.20
C ASP A 337 19.94 23.45 31.82
N ASP A 338 19.51 22.18 31.75
CA ASP A 338 19.22 21.49 30.49
C ASP A 338 17.81 21.81 29.95
N GLY A 339 16.99 22.48 30.75
CA GLY A 339 15.80 23.22 30.34
C GLY A 339 14.87 22.43 29.41
N GLY A 340 14.06 21.54 29.98
CA GLY A 340 12.67 21.43 29.56
C GLY A 340 12.36 21.06 28.11
N ASP A 341 13.24 20.30 27.44
CA ASP A 341 12.99 19.79 26.11
C ASP A 341 11.73 18.90 26.06
N LEU A 342 10.94 19.13 25.03
CA LEU A 342 9.68 18.45 24.76
C LEU A 342 9.93 17.34 23.74
N TYR A 343 9.32 16.17 23.93
CA TYR A 343 9.55 15.03 23.06
C TYR A 343 8.27 14.41 22.55
N LEU A 344 8.21 14.08 21.26
CA LEU A 344 7.22 13.14 20.72
C LEU A 344 7.79 11.73 20.83
N VAL A 345 7.02 10.83 21.45
CA VAL A 345 7.35 9.41 21.58
C VAL A 345 6.62 8.62 20.51
N THR A 346 7.39 7.87 19.73
CA THR A 346 6.84 7.00 18.69
C THR A 346 7.79 5.87 18.32
N GLY A 347 7.22 4.68 18.09
CA GLY A 347 7.98 3.49 17.69
C GLY A 347 9.15 3.13 18.62
N GLY A 348 9.01 3.37 19.93
CA GLY A 348 10.04 3.14 20.94
C GLY A 348 11.16 4.17 21.00
N LYS A 349 11.01 5.30 20.31
CA LYS A 349 12.02 6.38 20.25
C LYS A 349 11.40 7.70 20.69
N ARG A 350 12.26 8.66 21.03
CA ARG A 350 11.87 10.05 21.30
C ARG A 350 12.46 11.01 20.29
N TYR A 351 11.63 11.89 19.74
CA TYR A 351 12.01 12.99 18.85
C TYR A 351 11.87 14.31 19.59
N ARG A 352 12.91 15.14 19.59
CA ARG A 352 12.87 16.46 20.23
C ARG A 352 11.95 17.39 19.43
N ILE A 353 10.91 17.88 20.07
CA ILE A 353 10.03 18.94 19.55
C ILE A 353 10.73 20.27 19.82
N THR A 354 10.90 21.09 18.77
CA THR A 354 11.71 22.32 18.85
C THR A 354 10.90 23.55 19.25
N SER A 355 9.57 23.50 19.22
CA SER A 355 8.68 24.60 19.65
C SER A 355 7.25 24.13 19.95
N MET A 356 6.50 24.93 20.71
CA MET A 356 5.07 24.69 20.95
C MET A 356 4.23 24.81 19.66
N ASP A 357 4.67 25.59 18.68
CA ASP A 357 4.03 25.63 17.36
C ASP A 357 4.20 24.29 16.63
N GLN A 358 5.37 23.67 16.73
CA GLN A 358 5.57 22.32 16.19
C GLN A 358 4.70 21.29 16.92
N LEU A 359 4.57 21.39 18.25
CA LEU A 359 3.64 20.55 19.02
C LEU A 359 2.20 20.65 18.46
N GLY A 360 1.73 21.89 18.25
CA GLY A 360 0.40 22.16 17.68
C GLY A 360 0.21 21.62 16.27
N ARG A 361 1.24 21.71 15.40
CA ARG A 361 1.20 21.14 14.04
C ARG A 361 1.06 19.62 14.05
N PHE A 362 1.53 18.94 15.09
CA PHE A 362 1.33 17.50 15.29
C PHE A 362 0.03 17.16 16.04
N GLY A 363 -0.83 18.15 16.30
CA GLY A 363 -2.15 17.94 16.91
C GLY A 363 -2.13 17.77 18.42
N TYR A 364 -1.05 18.16 19.08
CA TYR A 364 -0.92 18.11 20.54
C TYR A 364 -0.90 19.52 21.14
N SER A 365 -1.14 19.59 22.44
CA SER A 365 -1.21 20.81 23.23
C SER A 365 -0.43 20.67 24.55
N GLY A 366 -0.28 21.77 25.30
CA GLY A 366 0.39 21.73 26.60
C GLY A 366 -0.27 20.79 27.62
N SER A 367 -1.59 20.55 27.52
CA SER A 367 -2.30 19.61 28.39
C SER A 367 -2.03 18.15 28.07
N ASP A 368 -1.46 17.85 26.89
CA ASP A 368 -1.10 16.49 26.50
C ASP A 368 0.27 16.07 27.06
N ILE A 369 1.00 16.95 27.74
CA ILE A 369 2.36 16.67 28.22
C ILE A 369 2.32 15.79 29.46
N THR A 370 2.98 14.63 29.39
CA THR A 370 3.28 13.80 30.56
C THR A 370 4.67 14.12 31.08
N TYR A 371 4.77 14.41 32.39
CA TYR A 371 6.04 14.60 33.07
C TYR A 371 6.59 13.28 33.62
N LEU A 372 7.77 12.88 33.16
CA LEU A 372 8.51 11.72 33.67
C LEU A 372 9.89 12.13 34.23
N PRO A 373 10.44 11.40 35.20
CA PRO A 373 11.84 11.55 35.58
C PRO A 373 12.79 11.40 34.39
N TYR A 374 13.88 12.17 34.37
CA TYR A 374 14.87 12.16 33.27
C TYR A 374 15.32 10.75 32.87
N PHE A 375 15.59 9.89 33.86
CA PHE A 375 16.03 8.52 33.59
C PHE A 375 14.98 7.67 32.86
N SER A 376 13.69 7.93 33.05
CA SER A 376 12.63 7.24 32.31
C SER A 376 12.59 7.70 30.85
N LEU A 377 12.91 8.97 30.58
CA LEU A 377 12.97 9.52 29.23
C LEU A 377 14.18 8.99 28.45
N VAL A 378 15.37 8.96 29.06
CA VAL A 378 16.60 8.53 28.36
C VAL A 378 16.65 7.04 28.05
N ARG A 379 15.76 6.22 28.62
CA ARG A 379 15.56 4.83 28.21
C ARG A 379 15.06 4.71 26.77
N MET A 380 14.33 5.72 26.30
CA MET A 380 13.91 5.80 24.91
C MET A 380 15.05 6.44 24.10
N PRO A 381 15.60 5.73 23.09
CA PRO A 381 16.64 6.27 22.24
C PRO A 381 16.19 7.58 21.59
N MET A 382 17.07 8.59 21.61
CA MET A 382 16.83 9.87 20.94
C MET A 382 17.02 9.71 19.43
N ALA A 383 16.00 10.08 18.66
CA ALA A 383 15.98 9.96 17.20
C ALA A 383 16.26 11.29 16.47
N GLY A 384 16.74 12.30 17.21
CA GLY A 384 17.02 13.65 16.71
C GLY A 384 15.84 14.60 16.90
N ASN A 385 15.89 15.74 16.20
CA ASN A 385 14.78 16.71 16.19
C ASN A 385 13.62 16.17 15.34
N LEU A 386 12.39 16.43 15.76
CA LEU A 386 11.20 16.13 14.99
C LEU A 386 11.18 17.03 13.75
N SER A 387 10.98 16.42 12.59
CA SER A 387 10.78 17.10 11.32
C SER A 387 9.29 17.10 10.98
N ASP A 388 8.83 18.17 10.34
CA ASP A 388 7.47 18.21 9.76
C ASP A 388 7.37 17.32 8.53
N PHE A 389 8.50 16.88 7.98
CA PHE A 389 8.58 15.86 6.96
C PHE A 389 8.78 14.51 7.61
N VAL A 390 7.83 13.61 7.43
CA VAL A 390 7.77 12.32 8.12
C VAL A 390 7.69 11.17 7.12
N GLN A 391 8.22 10.02 7.52
CA GLN A 391 8.19 8.80 6.74
C GLN A 391 7.58 7.67 7.56
N ARG A 392 6.67 6.91 6.95
CA ARG A 392 6.15 5.67 7.52
C ARG A 392 7.11 4.50 7.24
N ASP A 393 6.98 3.42 8.00
CA ASP A 393 7.81 2.22 7.86
C ASP A 393 7.82 1.59 6.44
N ASP A 394 6.74 1.75 5.67
CA ASP A 394 6.65 1.29 4.26
C ASP A 394 7.32 2.25 3.24
N GLY A 395 7.91 3.34 3.72
CA GLY A 395 8.60 4.35 2.92
C GLY A 395 7.73 5.51 2.48
N ALA A 396 6.41 5.50 2.74
CA ALA A 396 5.51 6.57 2.37
C ALA A 396 5.90 7.90 3.05
N LEU A 397 5.98 8.97 2.26
CA LEU A 397 6.41 10.29 2.70
C LEU A 397 5.22 11.21 2.91
N TYR A 398 5.26 11.99 3.99
CA TYR A 398 4.23 12.97 4.30
C TYR A 398 4.85 14.28 4.78
N ARG A 399 4.13 15.37 4.60
CA ARG A 399 4.34 16.62 5.34
C ARG A 399 3.21 16.81 6.34
N VAL A 400 3.57 17.17 7.56
CA VAL A 400 2.65 17.44 8.67
C VAL A 400 2.45 18.95 8.80
N THR A 401 1.21 19.40 8.83
CA THR A 401 0.83 20.80 9.04
C THR A 401 -0.56 20.84 9.65
N ASP A 402 -0.76 21.64 10.71
CA ASP A 402 -2.05 21.87 11.37
C ASP A 402 -2.83 20.58 11.71
N ALA A 403 -2.17 19.64 12.40
CA ALA A 403 -2.70 18.34 12.79
C ALA A 403 -3.12 17.44 11.61
N LYS A 404 -2.63 17.73 10.40
CA LYS A 404 -2.90 16.98 9.19
C LYS A 404 -1.63 16.46 8.54
N LYS A 405 -1.75 15.34 7.83
CA LYS A 405 -0.71 14.77 6.98
C LYS A 405 -1.09 14.89 5.49
N SER A 406 -0.16 15.40 4.69
CA SER A 406 -0.27 15.46 3.22
C SER A 406 0.77 14.54 2.61
N ALA A 407 0.34 13.53 1.84
CA ALA A 407 1.24 12.60 1.19
C ALA A 407 2.09 13.28 0.10
N ILE A 408 3.33 12.82 -0.07
CA ILE A 408 4.26 13.24 -1.11
C ILE A 408 4.71 11.99 -1.87
N PHE A 409 4.37 11.90 -3.16
CA PHE A 409 4.68 10.71 -3.97
C PHE A 409 5.98 10.83 -4.78
N GLN A 410 6.47 12.05 -5.00
CA GLN A 410 7.63 12.33 -5.83
C GLN A 410 8.85 12.59 -4.94
N LEU A 411 9.84 11.69 -4.96
CA LEU A 411 11.05 11.80 -4.14
C LEU A 411 11.86 13.07 -4.45
N ASP A 412 12.01 13.44 -5.72
CA ASP A 412 12.71 14.66 -6.11
C ASP A 412 12.00 15.91 -5.58
N TYR A 413 10.67 15.90 -5.57
CA TYR A 413 9.90 17.03 -5.04
C TYR A 413 9.96 17.08 -3.52
N TYR A 414 9.94 15.92 -2.85
CA TYR A 414 10.24 15.83 -1.43
C TYR A 414 11.59 16.48 -1.10
N ASN A 415 12.67 16.12 -1.81
CA ASN A 415 14.01 16.65 -1.58
C ASN A 415 14.09 18.17 -1.77
N GLN A 416 13.36 18.70 -2.75
CA GLN A 416 13.22 20.15 -2.95
C GLN A 416 12.51 20.82 -1.78
N LEU A 417 11.39 20.25 -1.31
CA LEU A 417 10.60 20.80 -0.20
C LEU A 417 11.31 20.70 1.15
N SER A 418 12.06 19.62 1.39
CA SER A 418 12.77 19.38 2.66
C SER A 418 14.17 20.01 2.71
N GLY A 419 14.65 20.58 1.60
CA GLY A 419 16.03 21.04 1.48
C GLY A 419 17.06 19.90 1.61
N ASN A 420 16.72 18.70 1.13
CA ASN A 420 17.48 17.45 1.30
C ASN A 420 17.62 16.97 2.76
N SER A 421 16.79 17.47 3.67
CA SER A 421 16.75 16.97 5.05
C SER A 421 16.08 15.60 5.10
N ALA A 422 16.61 14.69 5.93
CA ALA A 422 16.00 13.38 6.15
C ALA A 422 14.66 13.50 6.92
N PRO A 423 13.68 12.63 6.64
CA PRO A 423 12.39 12.67 7.33
C PRO A 423 12.48 12.01 8.72
N SER A 424 11.63 12.43 9.65
CA SER A 424 11.43 11.70 10.91
C SER A 424 10.62 10.42 10.65
N ARG A 425 11.09 9.28 11.14
CA ARG A 425 10.40 7.99 10.97
C ARG A 425 9.35 7.81 12.07
N LEU A 426 8.08 7.90 11.70
CA LEU A 426 6.97 7.75 12.64
C LEU A 426 6.29 6.41 12.45
N SER A 427 5.81 5.83 13.55
CA SER A 427 5.02 4.60 13.50
C SER A 427 3.69 4.84 12.77
N ASN A 428 3.06 3.76 12.31
CA ASN A 428 1.71 3.85 11.75
C ASN A 428 0.69 4.39 12.77
N ILE A 429 0.84 4.06 14.05
CA ILE A 429 -0.02 4.55 15.13
C ILE A 429 0.05 6.08 15.23
N ALA A 430 1.25 6.64 15.25
CA ALA A 430 1.44 8.09 15.29
C ALA A 430 0.85 8.78 14.06
N LEU A 431 1.03 8.21 12.86
CA LEU A 431 0.53 8.79 11.62
C LEU A 431 -0.98 8.76 11.48
N VAL A 432 -1.66 7.70 11.93
CA VAL A 432 -3.14 7.59 11.84
C VAL A 432 -3.84 8.62 12.72
N ARG A 433 -3.19 9.13 13.76
CA ARG A 433 -3.71 10.23 14.60
C ARG A 433 -3.79 11.58 13.86
N LEU A 434 -3.02 11.76 12.80
CA LEU A 434 -3.06 12.95 11.96
C LEU A 434 -4.15 12.80 10.89
N ALA A 435 -5.03 13.80 10.79
CA ALA A 435 -6.07 13.83 9.77
C ALA A 435 -5.45 13.88 8.37
N THR A 436 -6.06 13.20 7.41
CA THR A 436 -5.57 13.19 6.03
C THR A 436 -5.90 14.51 5.34
N SER A 437 -4.94 15.07 4.61
CA SER A 437 -5.11 16.26 3.77
C SER A 437 -4.82 15.93 2.30
N THR A 438 -5.07 16.89 1.42
CA THR A 438 -4.74 16.75 0.00
C THR A 438 -3.24 16.51 -0.17
N PRO A 439 -2.85 15.65 -1.12
CA PRO A 439 -1.45 15.34 -1.35
C PRO A 439 -0.71 16.53 -1.97
N ILE A 440 0.59 16.60 -1.70
CA ILE A 440 1.50 17.59 -2.26
C ILE A 440 2.14 16.98 -3.51
N ILE A 441 1.68 17.42 -4.67
CA ILE A 441 2.09 16.91 -5.99
C ILE A 441 2.65 18.07 -6.82
N ASN A 442 3.76 17.84 -7.51
CA ASN A 442 4.31 18.78 -8.49
C ASN A 442 3.89 18.39 -9.91
N GLY A 443 2.95 19.15 -10.47
CA GLY A 443 2.32 18.88 -11.75
C GLY A 443 1.37 17.68 -11.68
N TYR A 444 1.34 16.88 -12.75
CA TYR A 444 0.52 15.68 -12.83
C TYR A 444 1.36 14.41 -12.79
N ILE A 445 0.91 13.42 -12.01
CA ILE A 445 1.51 12.09 -11.86
C ILE A 445 0.45 10.98 -11.96
N PRO A 446 0.80 9.78 -12.46
CA PRO A 446 -0.06 8.63 -12.34
C PRO A 446 -0.07 8.12 -10.89
N LEU A 447 -1.24 7.73 -10.38
CA LEU A 447 -1.41 7.10 -9.08
C LEU A 447 -2.34 5.89 -9.18
N LYS A 448 -2.09 4.86 -8.37
CA LYS A 448 -2.91 3.65 -8.31
C LYS A 448 -3.63 3.55 -6.96
N GLY A 449 -4.96 3.50 -6.98
CA GLY A 449 -5.74 3.29 -5.77
C GLY A 449 -5.69 1.83 -5.29
N GLU A 450 -6.10 1.59 -4.03
CA GLU A 450 -6.27 0.24 -3.48
C GLU A 450 -7.27 -0.62 -4.27
N ASP A 451 -8.26 0.02 -4.91
CA ASP A 451 -9.23 -0.62 -5.80
C ASP A 451 -8.65 -1.00 -7.18
N GLY A 452 -7.36 -0.72 -7.40
CA GLY A 452 -6.65 -0.97 -8.64
C GLY A 452 -6.89 0.07 -9.73
N ARG A 453 -7.72 1.08 -9.49
CA ARG A 453 -7.98 2.16 -10.45
C ARG A 453 -6.77 3.07 -10.60
N LEU A 454 -6.59 3.58 -11.80
CA LEU A 454 -5.52 4.50 -12.16
C LEU A 454 -6.06 5.92 -12.27
N TRP A 455 -5.26 6.85 -11.76
CA TRP A 455 -5.59 8.27 -11.68
C TRP A 455 -4.45 9.11 -12.22
N LEU A 456 -4.78 10.16 -12.97
CA LEU A 456 -3.85 11.23 -13.29
C LEU A 456 -4.11 12.37 -12.30
N ALA A 457 -3.22 12.50 -11.32
CA ALA A 457 -3.43 13.33 -10.13
C ALA A 457 -2.51 14.55 -10.13
N SER A 458 -3.07 15.71 -9.75
CA SER A 458 -2.34 16.93 -9.40
C SER A 458 -2.77 17.47 -8.02
N SER A 459 -2.22 18.60 -7.61
CA SER A 459 -2.63 19.30 -6.39
C SER A 459 -4.06 19.88 -6.47
N SER A 460 -4.64 19.99 -7.66
CA SER A 460 -5.94 20.67 -7.89
C SER A 460 -7.01 19.78 -8.54
N ALA A 461 -6.63 18.72 -9.26
CA ALA A 461 -7.57 17.91 -10.03
C ALA A 461 -7.09 16.47 -10.20
N TRP A 462 -8.03 15.54 -10.23
CA TRP A 462 -7.78 14.11 -10.43
C TRP A 462 -8.66 13.61 -11.58
N GLN A 463 -8.04 12.94 -12.56
CA GLN A 463 -8.73 12.39 -13.73
C GLN A 463 -8.62 10.87 -13.75
N TYR A 464 -9.72 10.18 -14.06
CA TYR A 464 -9.71 8.72 -14.16
C TYR A 464 -9.00 8.27 -15.44
N ILE A 465 -8.07 7.32 -15.31
CA ILE A 465 -7.39 6.70 -16.45
C ILE A 465 -8.14 5.42 -16.77
N SER A 466 -8.88 5.43 -17.88
CA SER A 466 -9.75 4.32 -18.28
C SER A 466 -9.01 3.13 -18.88
N SER A 467 -7.80 3.33 -19.39
CA SER A 467 -7.00 2.27 -20.01
C SER A 467 -5.51 2.61 -20.08
N MET A 468 -4.67 1.61 -20.35
CA MET A 468 -3.22 1.80 -20.51
C MET A 468 -2.88 2.67 -21.73
N GLN A 469 -3.70 2.62 -22.78
CA GLN A 469 -3.52 3.47 -23.97
C GLN A 469 -3.60 4.97 -23.62
N VAL A 470 -4.40 5.34 -22.60
CA VAL A 470 -4.48 6.73 -22.12
C VAL A 470 -3.18 7.17 -21.43
N LEU A 471 -2.49 6.27 -20.73
CA LEU A 471 -1.15 6.56 -20.19
C LEU A 471 -0.14 6.79 -21.30
N ASP A 472 -0.11 5.86 -22.28
CA ASP A 472 0.84 5.91 -23.40
C ASP A 472 0.70 7.22 -24.18
N CYS A 473 -0.52 7.61 -24.52
CA CYS A 473 -0.77 8.81 -25.31
C CYS A 473 -0.45 10.11 -24.55
N ASN A 474 -0.65 10.13 -23.23
CA ASN A 474 -0.25 11.24 -22.36
C ASN A 474 1.27 11.25 -22.08
N GLY A 475 2.04 10.32 -22.64
CA GLY A 475 3.49 10.23 -22.43
C GLY A 475 3.87 9.86 -21.01
N ILE A 476 2.98 9.18 -20.30
CA ILE A 476 3.17 8.82 -18.90
C ILE A 476 3.80 7.43 -18.82
N ASN A 477 4.93 7.33 -18.14
CA ASN A 477 5.58 6.05 -17.90
C ASN A 477 4.72 5.20 -16.95
N SER A 478 4.38 3.98 -17.38
CA SER A 478 3.62 3.00 -16.59
C SER A 478 4.52 2.11 -15.70
N ALA A 479 5.84 2.20 -15.85
CA ALA A 479 6.80 1.54 -14.97
C ALA A 479 6.80 2.25 -13.60
N ASN A 480 6.26 1.57 -12.59
CA ASN A 480 6.23 1.99 -11.19
C ASN A 480 5.27 3.14 -10.86
N ILE A 481 3.97 2.94 -11.11
CA ILE A 481 2.92 3.84 -10.65
C ILE A 481 2.79 3.74 -9.11
N PRO A 482 3.04 4.82 -8.35
CA PRO A 482 2.88 4.81 -6.89
C PRO A 482 1.45 4.48 -6.48
N SER A 483 1.33 3.62 -5.46
CA SER A 483 0.03 3.34 -4.85
C SER A 483 -0.31 4.35 -3.77
N PHE A 484 -1.60 4.64 -3.62
CA PHE A 484 -2.14 5.37 -2.48
C PHE A 484 -3.26 4.57 -1.82
N ASN A 485 -3.43 4.82 -0.53
CA ASN A 485 -4.43 4.19 0.33
C ASN A 485 -5.34 5.26 0.94
N ASN A 486 -6.08 4.87 1.98
CA ASN A 486 -6.95 5.77 2.72
C ASN A 486 -6.21 6.87 3.51
N ASP A 487 -4.86 6.90 3.51
CA ASP A 487 -4.08 8.00 4.08
C ASP A 487 -4.00 9.24 3.18
N VAL A 488 -4.74 9.25 2.07
CA VAL A 488 -4.74 10.34 1.09
C VAL A 488 -6.17 10.81 0.89
N ALA A 489 -6.42 12.08 1.22
CA ALA A 489 -7.71 12.69 0.88
C ALA A 489 -7.75 12.92 -0.63
N LEU A 490 -8.78 12.36 -1.29
CA LEU A 490 -9.06 12.68 -2.69
C LEU A 490 -9.33 14.18 -2.82
N VAL A 491 -8.75 14.80 -3.85
CA VAL A 491 -9.06 16.20 -4.18
C VAL A 491 -10.51 16.26 -4.67
N GLY A 492 -11.31 17.17 -4.10
CA GLY A 492 -12.78 17.22 -4.27
C GLY A 492 -13.30 17.41 -5.70
N ASN A 493 -12.43 17.69 -6.68
CA ASN A 493 -12.77 17.73 -8.10
C ASN A 493 -12.19 16.50 -8.80
N VAL A 494 -12.91 15.37 -8.76
CA VAL A 494 -12.69 14.28 -9.73
C VAL A 494 -13.22 14.77 -11.08
N THR A 495 -12.33 15.34 -11.88
CA THR A 495 -12.65 15.98 -13.16
C THR A 495 -12.62 14.97 -14.29
N GLY A 496 -13.68 14.19 -14.45
CA GLY A 496 -13.88 13.33 -15.63
C GLY A 496 -12.77 12.31 -15.92
N ASN A 497 -12.75 11.80 -17.16
CA ASN A 497 -11.77 10.82 -17.63
C ASN A 497 -10.62 11.52 -18.36
N ALA A 498 -9.39 11.06 -18.11
CA ALA A 498 -8.24 11.41 -18.95
C ALA A 498 -8.46 10.86 -20.37
N SER A 499 -7.95 11.57 -21.37
CA SER A 499 -8.18 11.29 -22.80
C SER A 499 -6.92 11.51 -23.62
N CYS A 500 -6.85 10.87 -24.78
CA CYS A 500 -5.85 11.15 -25.81
C CYS A 500 -6.27 12.27 -26.76
N PHE A 501 -7.57 12.60 -26.79
CA PHE A 501 -8.11 13.74 -27.51
C PHE A 501 -8.47 14.81 -26.49
N VAL A 502 -7.81 15.96 -26.59
CA VAL A 502 -7.91 17.00 -25.57
C VAL A 502 -8.09 18.38 -26.19
N ILE A 503 -8.79 19.26 -25.49
CA ILE A 503 -8.90 20.67 -25.85
C ILE A 503 -7.94 21.47 -24.98
N ASP A 504 -7.13 22.31 -25.61
CA ASP A 504 -6.44 23.39 -24.92
C ASP A 504 -7.46 24.46 -24.49
N PRO A 505 -7.72 24.63 -23.20
CA PRO A 505 -8.73 25.59 -22.73
C PRO A 505 -8.36 27.04 -23.04
N ALA A 506 -7.09 27.36 -23.28
CA ALA A 506 -6.65 28.71 -23.59
C ALA A 506 -6.91 29.11 -25.04
N THR A 507 -6.77 28.15 -25.98
CA THR A 507 -6.86 28.41 -27.42
C THR A 507 -8.09 27.78 -28.08
N SER A 508 -8.85 26.95 -27.36
CA SER A 508 -9.91 26.09 -27.91
C SER A 508 -9.43 25.15 -29.04
N THR A 509 -8.12 24.91 -29.14
CA THR A 509 -7.53 24.02 -30.15
C THR A 509 -7.58 22.59 -29.66
N THR A 510 -8.03 21.67 -30.52
CA THR A 510 -8.06 20.23 -30.22
C THR A 510 -6.74 19.57 -30.62
N TYR A 511 -6.20 18.73 -29.74
CA TYR A 511 -4.99 17.96 -29.96
C TYR A 511 -5.22 16.46 -29.79
N LEU A 512 -4.50 15.67 -30.60
CA LEU A 512 -4.27 14.25 -30.37
C LEU A 512 -2.91 14.07 -29.70
N LEU A 513 -2.92 13.50 -28.51
CA LEU A 513 -1.73 13.18 -27.73
C LEU A 513 -1.12 11.86 -28.21
N ASN A 514 0.20 11.81 -28.37
CA ASN A 514 0.92 10.61 -28.79
C ASN A 514 2.30 10.55 -28.13
N GLY A 515 2.31 10.30 -26.83
CA GLY A 515 3.52 10.22 -26.04
C GLY A 515 4.10 11.60 -25.76
N THR A 516 5.27 11.90 -26.31
CA THR A 516 5.98 13.18 -26.12
C THR A 516 5.59 14.24 -27.14
N VAL A 517 4.74 13.91 -28.10
CA VAL A 517 4.26 14.83 -29.13
C VAL A 517 2.75 14.97 -29.08
N LYS A 518 2.25 16.13 -29.49
CA LYS A 518 0.83 16.40 -29.70
C LYS A 518 0.61 16.88 -31.12
N TYR A 519 -0.42 16.35 -31.76
CA TYR A 519 -0.80 16.71 -33.12
C TYR A 519 -2.05 17.58 -33.08
N ARG A 520 -1.98 18.76 -33.68
CA ARG A 520 -3.17 19.60 -33.88
C ARG A 520 -4.16 18.86 -34.78
N ILE A 521 -5.41 18.77 -34.35
CA ILE A 521 -6.49 18.15 -35.13
C ILE A 521 -7.15 19.23 -35.97
N GLU A 522 -7.23 19.00 -37.28
CA GLU A 522 -7.94 19.88 -38.19
C GLU A 522 -9.42 19.47 -38.37
N PRO A 523 -10.35 20.40 -38.65
CA PRO A 523 -11.78 20.12 -38.73
C PRO A 523 -12.16 18.99 -39.69
N GLU A 524 -11.45 18.85 -40.81
CA GLU A 524 -11.68 17.82 -41.83
C GLU A 524 -11.49 16.39 -41.34
N TRP A 525 -10.82 16.18 -40.18
CA TRP A 525 -10.69 14.85 -39.58
C TRP A 525 -12.02 14.35 -39.01
N GLY A 526 -13.04 15.20 -38.84
CA GLY A 526 -14.38 14.80 -38.44
C GLY A 526 -14.51 14.27 -37.01
N ILE A 527 -13.59 14.62 -36.12
CA ILE A 527 -13.61 14.24 -34.70
C ILE A 527 -14.44 15.27 -33.92
N ALA A 528 -15.63 14.88 -33.42
CA ALA A 528 -16.60 15.81 -32.79
C ALA A 528 -16.83 15.60 -31.27
N ALA A 529 -16.79 16.74 -30.55
CA ALA A 529 -17.64 17.21 -29.44
C ALA A 529 -17.67 16.56 -28.03
N THR A 530 -16.79 15.64 -27.65
CA THR A 530 -16.67 15.24 -26.21
C THR A 530 -15.23 15.17 -25.70
N THR A 531 -14.34 15.97 -26.28
CA THR A 531 -12.93 16.03 -25.85
C THR A 531 -12.80 16.83 -24.55
N PRO A 532 -12.32 16.22 -23.45
CA PRO A 532 -12.13 16.94 -22.20
C PRO A 532 -11.03 18.02 -22.35
N ALA A 533 -11.17 19.10 -21.58
CA ALA A 533 -10.09 20.07 -21.44
C ALA A 533 -8.91 19.40 -20.72
N ILE A 534 -7.70 19.60 -21.23
CA ILE A 534 -6.47 19.19 -20.56
C ILE A 534 -5.88 20.35 -19.78
N ASP A 535 -5.22 20.04 -18.67
CA ASP A 535 -4.46 21.04 -17.95
C ASP A 535 -3.29 21.57 -18.80
N PRO A 536 -3.12 22.91 -18.90
CA PRO A 536 -2.04 23.50 -19.70
C PRO A 536 -0.63 23.00 -19.35
N SER A 537 -0.36 22.62 -18.09
CA SER A 537 0.95 22.11 -17.65
C SER A 537 1.23 20.69 -18.14
N LEU A 538 0.19 19.88 -18.38
CA LEU A 538 0.34 18.59 -19.05
C LEU A 538 0.55 18.79 -20.54
N LEU A 539 -0.26 19.66 -21.14
CA LEU A 539 -0.20 19.93 -22.57
C LEU A 539 1.15 20.54 -22.99
N SER A 540 1.80 21.32 -22.12
CA SER A 540 3.12 21.92 -22.39
C SER A 540 4.29 20.94 -22.34
N ARG A 541 4.13 19.74 -21.75
CA ARG A 541 5.16 18.68 -21.76
C ARG A 541 5.37 18.07 -23.15
N GLN A 542 4.40 18.24 -24.05
CA GLN A 542 4.40 17.63 -25.37
C GLN A 542 4.78 18.64 -26.45
N ALA A 543 5.73 18.26 -27.30
CA ALA A 543 6.13 19.08 -28.43
C ALA A 543 4.97 19.15 -29.44
N THR A 544 4.57 20.38 -29.80
CA THR A 544 3.56 20.59 -30.83
C THR A 544 4.13 20.20 -32.18
N GLN A 545 3.51 19.24 -32.84
CA GLN A 545 3.73 18.94 -34.24
C GLN A 545 2.53 19.44 -35.02
N ASN A 546 2.78 20.28 -36.01
CA ASN A 546 1.75 20.62 -36.97
C ASN A 546 1.50 19.37 -37.81
N ALA A 547 0.32 18.77 -37.67
CA ALA A 547 -0.13 17.83 -38.68
C ALA A 547 -0.34 18.67 -39.94
N SER A 548 0.59 18.61 -40.88
CA SER A 548 0.42 19.25 -42.19
C SER A 548 -0.80 18.62 -42.83
N ALA A 549 -1.98 19.28 -42.81
CA ALA A 549 -3.23 19.08 -43.57
C ALA A 549 -3.61 17.67 -44.13
N LEU A 550 -3.01 16.58 -43.64
CA LEU A 550 -2.90 15.30 -44.32
C LEU A 550 -3.44 14.25 -43.37
N SER A 551 -4.52 13.64 -43.81
CA SER A 551 -5.28 12.62 -43.10
C SER A 551 -4.55 11.28 -43.01
N VAL A 552 -3.26 11.15 -43.36
CA VAL A 552 -2.55 9.86 -43.39
C VAL A 552 -1.64 9.66 -42.17
N PHE A 553 -1.80 8.53 -41.50
CA PHE A 553 -0.88 8.08 -40.47
C PHE A 553 -0.41 6.64 -40.68
N LYS A 554 0.74 6.32 -40.09
CA LYS A 554 1.30 4.97 -40.02
C LYS A 554 1.29 4.51 -38.57
N ASP A 555 0.71 3.35 -38.33
CA ASP A 555 0.87 2.65 -37.05
C ASP A 555 2.34 2.23 -36.91
N THR A 556 2.98 2.70 -35.85
CA THR A 556 4.41 2.49 -35.59
C THR A 556 4.78 1.05 -35.27
N VAL A 557 3.82 0.20 -34.89
CA VAL A 557 4.04 -1.22 -34.58
C VAL A 557 3.68 -2.09 -35.78
N THR A 558 2.46 -1.95 -36.30
CA THR A 558 1.98 -2.80 -37.40
C THR A 558 2.47 -2.35 -38.77
N SER A 559 3.04 -1.13 -38.86
CA SER A 559 3.38 -0.46 -40.12
C SER A 559 2.20 -0.23 -41.07
N ALA A 560 0.97 -0.51 -40.64
CA ALA A 560 -0.23 -0.29 -41.44
C ALA A 560 -0.47 1.21 -41.67
N LEU A 561 -0.87 1.54 -42.88
CA LEU A 561 -1.20 2.90 -43.29
C LEU A 561 -2.70 3.11 -43.18
N TYR A 562 -3.10 4.28 -42.69
CA TYR A 562 -4.50 4.65 -42.53
C TYR A 562 -4.73 6.08 -42.99
N THR A 563 -5.87 6.32 -43.65
CA THR A 563 -6.44 7.67 -43.74
C THR A 563 -7.41 7.90 -42.57
N LEU A 564 -7.54 9.14 -42.10
CA LEU A 564 -8.49 9.58 -41.10
C LEU A 564 -9.53 10.47 -41.76
N GLU A 565 -10.72 9.92 -41.95
CA GLU A 565 -11.81 10.56 -42.67
C GLU A 565 -13.10 10.39 -41.85
N GLN A 566 -13.85 11.48 -41.64
CA GLN A 566 -15.13 11.45 -40.91
C GLN A 566 -15.03 10.81 -39.50
N GLY A 567 -13.93 11.06 -38.79
CA GLY A 567 -13.68 10.55 -37.44
C GLY A 567 -13.28 9.08 -37.40
N LYS A 568 -12.99 8.44 -38.54
CA LYS A 568 -12.64 7.02 -38.63
C LYS A 568 -11.30 6.79 -39.31
N LYS A 569 -10.49 5.88 -38.76
CA LYS A 569 -9.31 5.37 -39.46
C LYS A 569 -9.76 4.37 -40.53
N ARG A 570 -9.22 4.48 -41.73
CA ARG A 570 -9.54 3.64 -42.88
C ARG A 570 -8.25 3.06 -43.43
N TYR A 571 -8.14 1.73 -43.45
CA TYR A 571 -6.91 1.06 -43.84
C TYR A 571 -6.59 1.33 -45.30
N VAL A 572 -5.31 1.57 -45.59
CA VAL A 572 -4.80 1.77 -46.95
C VAL A 572 -3.83 0.62 -47.24
N SER A 573 -4.18 -0.23 -48.21
CA SER A 573 -3.41 -1.46 -48.47
C SER A 573 -2.04 -1.21 -49.09
N ASP A 574 -1.86 -0.10 -49.82
CA ASP A 574 -0.59 0.29 -50.42
C ASP A 574 -0.52 1.80 -50.72
N MET A 575 0.68 2.30 -51.00
CA MET A 575 0.93 3.73 -51.24
C MET A 575 0.31 4.26 -52.54
N ASN A 576 -0.01 3.41 -53.52
CA ASN A 576 -0.59 3.88 -54.79
C ASN A 576 -2.03 4.37 -54.57
N ILE A 577 -2.76 3.74 -53.66
CA ILE A 577 -4.10 4.19 -53.27
C ILE A 577 -4.08 5.66 -52.82
N LEU A 578 -3.06 6.08 -52.06
CA LEU A 578 -2.92 7.47 -51.62
C LEU A 578 -2.84 8.43 -52.82
N GLN A 579 -2.00 8.09 -53.81
CA GLN A 579 -1.88 8.87 -55.04
C GLN A 579 -3.22 8.91 -55.81
N GLU A 580 -3.92 7.77 -55.90
CA GLU A 580 -5.20 7.64 -56.60
C GLU A 580 -6.33 8.46 -55.96
N ILE A 581 -6.32 8.62 -54.63
CA ILE A 581 -7.29 9.47 -53.91
C ILE A 581 -6.83 10.93 -53.82
N GLY A 582 -5.78 11.31 -54.54
CA GLY A 582 -5.25 12.69 -54.57
C GLY A 582 -4.52 13.09 -53.28
N GLN A 583 -4.18 12.14 -52.42
CA GLN A 583 -3.35 12.38 -51.24
C GLN A 583 -1.89 12.12 -51.60
N THR A 584 -1.11 13.19 -51.64
CA THR A 584 0.36 13.13 -51.72
C THR A 584 0.91 13.59 -50.38
N PRO A 585 1.08 12.69 -49.39
CA PRO A 585 1.48 13.12 -48.08
C PRO A 585 2.88 13.72 -48.14
N GLN A 586 3.03 15.01 -47.77
CA GLN A 586 4.34 15.61 -47.54
C GLN A 586 5.09 14.91 -46.40
N SER A 587 4.35 14.32 -45.46
CA SER A 587 4.86 13.44 -44.41
C SER A 587 3.77 12.47 -43.94
N ILE A 588 4.16 11.23 -43.60
CA ILE A 588 3.27 10.25 -42.98
C ILE A 588 3.39 10.35 -41.46
N LEU A 589 2.27 10.58 -40.78
CA LEU A 589 2.24 10.76 -39.32
C LEU A 589 2.53 9.44 -38.58
N PRO A 590 3.57 9.35 -37.73
CA PRO A 590 3.73 8.19 -36.87
C PRO A 590 2.78 8.26 -35.67
N LEU A 591 1.86 7.29 -35.57
CA LEU A 591 1.01 7.09 -34.40
C LEU A 591 1.39 5.80 -33.67
N SER A 592 1.43 5.84 -32.34
CA SER A 592 1.54 4.61 -31.53
C SER A 592 0.35 3.69 -31.80
N SER A 593 0.58 2.38 -31.78
CA SER A 593 -0.52 1.42 -31.99
C SER A 593 -1.61 1.56 -30.91
N SER A 594 -1.21 1.89 -29.68
CA SER A 594 -2.12 2.25 -28.59
C SER A 594 -3.06 3.39 -28.97
N VAL A 595 -2.53 4.51 -29.48
CA VAL A 595 -3.35 5.65 -29.92
C VAL A 595 -4.18 5.31 -31.15
N ALA A 596 -3.59 4.63 -32.14
CA ALA A 596 -4.29 4.21 -33.35
C ALA A 596 -5.48 3.29 -33.04
N SER A 597 -5.39 2.46 -31.99
CA SER A 597 -6.47 1.57 -31.56
C SER A 597 -7.69 2.30 -30.99
N LEU A 598 -7.52 3.53 -30.48
CA LEU A 598 -8.62 4.35 -29.94
C LEU A 598 -9.47 5.02 -31.03
N LEU A 599 -8.95 5.11 -32.26
CA LEU A 599 -9.67 5.66 -33.40
C LEU A 599 -10.69 4.63 -33.94
N PRO A 600 -11.97 5.00 -34.12
CA PRO A 600 -12.96 4.13 -34.73
C PRO A 600 -12.52 3.65 -36.12
N THR A 601 -12.70 2.35 -36.41
CA THR A 601 -12.36 1.79 -37.72
C THR A 601 -13.51 2.01 -38.71
N GLY A 602 -13.21 2.56 -39.88
CA GLY A 602 -14.08 2.63 -41.04
C GLY A 602 -13.73 1.57 -42.08
N ALA A 603 -14.47 1.54 -43.19
CA ALA A 603 -14.13 0.67 -44.31
C ALA A 603 -12.74 0.99 -44.84
N ASP A 604 -11.96 -0.03 -45.24
CA ASP A 604 -10.69 0.12 -45.95
C ASP A 604 -10.82 1.16 -47.04
N ARG A 605 -9.88 2.08 -47.18
CA ARG A 605 -9.92 3.15 -48.17
C ARG A 605 -9.56 2.57 -49.54
N ILE A 606 -10.53 2.57 -50.45
CA ILE A 606 -10.38 2.09 -51.82
C ILE A 606 -10.61 3.26 -52.79
N ALA A 607 -9.76 3.39 -53.81
CA ALA A 607 -9.91 4.42 -54.82
C ALA A 607 -11.12 4.19 -55.75
N SER A 608 -11.73 5.27 -56.23
CA SER A 608 -12.82 5.19 -57.21
C SER A 608 -12.34 4.54 -58.51
N GLY A 609 -13.17 3.68 -59.10
CA GLY A 609 -12.84 2.87 -60.27
C GLY A 609 -12.19 1.50 -59.96
N ARG A 610 -11.81 1.23 -58.70
CA ARG A 610 -11.32 -0.11 -58.30
C ARG A 610 -12.47 -1.07 -58.03
N THR A 611 -12.22 -2.36 -58.28
CA THR A 611 -13.21 -3.42 -58.03
C THR A 611 -12.98 -4.10 -56.70
N ILE A 612 -14.06 -4.31 -55.95
CA ILE A 612 -14.07 -5.05 -54.69
C ILE A 612 -14.95 -6.31 -54.80
N ARG A 613 -14.65 -7.33 -54.02
CA ARG A 613 -15.45 -8.55 -53.92
C ARG A 613 -15.76 -8.89 -52.47
N ASN A 614 -17.03 -9.17 -52.19
CA ASN A 614 -17.42 -9.75 -50.91
C ASN A 614 -16.96 -11.21 -50.87
N SER A 615 -16.08 -11.56 -49.93
CA SER A 615 -15.46 -12.87 -49.83
C SER A 615 -16.44 -14.02 -49.59
N THR A 616 -17.63 -13.72 -49.04
CA THR A 616 -18.66 -14.74 -48.71
C THR A 616 -19.73 -14.82 -49.78
N SER A 617 -20.36 -13.70 -50.16
CA SER A 617 -21.42 -13.72 -51.18
C SER A 617 -20.87 -13.83 -52.61
N GLY A 618 -19.57 -13.56 -52.81
CA GLY A 618 -18.94 -13.52 -54.11
C GLY A 618 -19.34 -12.32 -54.98
N GLN A 619 -20.22 -11.45 -54.49
CA GLN A 619 -20.73 -10.28 -55.22
C GLN A 619 -19.61 -9.28 -55.53
N LEU A 620 -19.63 -8.78 -56.76
CA LEU A 620 -18.65 -7.85 -57.30
C LEU A 620 -19.21 -6.42 -57.31
N TYR A 621 -18.37 -5.46 -56.95
CA TYR A 621 -18.71 -4.04 -56.99
C TYR A 621 -17.55 -3.24 -57.58
N VAL A 622 -17.87 -2.11 -58.21
CA VAL A 622 -16.89 -1.05 -58.50
C VAL A 622 -17.09 0.08 -57.50
N MET A 623 -16.00 0.68 -57.05
CA MET A 623 -16.04 1.86 -56.20
C MET A 623 -16.38 3.10 -57.02
N ASN A 624 -17.42 3.82 -56.63
CA ASN A 624 -17.81 5.12 -57.19
C ASN A 624 -17.71 6.16 -56.08
N ASN A 625 -16.58 6.88 -56.02
CA ASN A 625 -16.17 7.62 -54.83
C ASN A 625 -16.19 6.70 -53.59
N ASP A 626 -16.89 7.08 -52.53
CA ASP A 626 -17.03 6.29 -51.29
C ASP A 626 -18.26 5.38 -51.24
N LYS A 627 -18.81 5.03 -52.41
CA LYS A 627 -19.94 4.12 -52.53
C LYS A 627 -19.58 2.92 -53.38
N LYS A 628 -20.19 1.77 -53.08
CA LYS A 628 -20.05 0.55 -53.88
C LYS A 628 -21.20 0.44 -54.87
N MET A 629 -20.89 0.17 -56.12
CA MET A 629 -21.86 0.01 -57.20
C MET A 629 -21.83 -1.43 -57.70
N TYR A 630 -22.97 -2.11 -57.68
CA TYR A 630 -23.04 -3.54 -57.98
C TYR A 630 -22.71 -3.85 -59.44
N ILE A 631 -21.86 -4.83 -59.68
CA ILE A 631 -21.55 -5.35 -61.02
C ILE A 631 -22.40 -6.60 -61.22
N THR A 632 -23.42 -6.50 -62.08
CA THR A 632 -24.47 -7.51 -62.23
C THR A 632 -24.00 -8.79 -62.93
N ASN A 633 -22.99 -8.70 -63.81
CA ASN A 633 -22.47 -9.83 -64.57
C ASN A 633 -21.02 -9.58 -65.05
N MET A 634 -20.37 -10.65 -65.50
CA MET A 634 -18.98 -10.59 -65.98
C MET A 634 -18.84 -9.90 -67.34
N GLU A 635 -19.89 -9.81 -68.15
CA GLU A 635 -19.87 -9.07 -69.42
C GLU A 635 -19.61 -7.58 -69.17
N THR A 636 -20.36 -6.97 -68.24
CA THR A 636 -20.14 -5.60 -67.78
C THR A 636 -18.74 -5.45 -67.17
N PHE A 637 -18.29 -6.43 -66.37
CA PHE A 637 -16.95 -6.40 -65.78
C PHE A 637 -15.85 -6.29 -66.84
N TYR A 638 -15.90 -7.13 -67.89
CA TYR A 638 -14.92 -7.12 -68.96
C TYR A 638 -15.10 -5.95 -69.94
N ALA A 639 -16.32 -5.43 -70.12
CA ALA A 639 -16.58 -4.24 -70.92
C ALA A 639 -15.80 -3.02 -70.39
N TYR A 640 -15.66 -2.90 -69.06
CA TYR A 640 -14.85 -1.87 -68.40
C TYR A 640 -13.34 -2.18 -68.39
N GLY A 641 -12.92 -3.33 -68.89
CA GLY A 641 -11.51 -3.73 -68.93
C GLY A 641 -10.95 -4.20 -67.57
N PHE A 642 -11.81 -4.45 -66.59
CA PHE A 642 -11.38 -4.97 -65.29
C PHE A 642 -10.76 -6.38 -65.42
N ARG A 643 -9.84 -6.71 -64.51
CA ARG A 643 -9.16 -8.00 -64.47
C ARG A 643 -9.40 -8.68 -63.13
N VAL A 644 -9.61 -9.99 -63.15
CA VAL A 644 -9.92 -10.77 -61.93
C VAL A 644 -8.81 -10.67 -60.88
N GLN A 645 -7.55 -10.57 -61.32
CA GLN A 645 -6.37 -10.42 -60.46
C GLN A 645 -6.30 -9.06 -59.74
N ASP A 646 -7.01 -8.03 -60.23
CA ASP A 646 -7.01 -6.68 -59.66
C ASP A 646 -8.18 -6.47 -58.69
N ILE A 647 -8.97 -7.52 -58.41
CA ILE A 647 -10.11 -7.47 -57.50
C ILE A 647 -9.62 -7.48 -56.05
N HIS A 648 -9.93 -6.41 -55.33
CA HIS A 648 -9.66 -6.30 -53.90
C HIS A 648 -10.68 -7.14 -53.10
N GLN A 649 -10.19 -8.10 -52.31
CA GLN A 649 -11.04 -8.97 -51.49
C GLN A 649 -11.44 -8.25 -50.19
N MET A 650 -12.72 -8.25 -49.87
CA MET A 650 -13.25 -7.66 -48.63
C MET A 650 -14.07 -8.70 -47.85
N THR A 651 -13.97 -8.65 -46.53
CA THR A 651 -14.86 -9.40 -45.65
C THR A 651 -16.30 -8.87 -45.76
N PRO A 652 -17.32 -9.65 -45.36
CA PRO A 652 -18.70 -9.15 -45.31
C PRO A 652 -18.83 -7.85 -44.50
N ASP A 653 -18.14 -7.76 -43.36
CA ASP A 653 -18.21 -6.60 -42.46
C ASP A 653 -17.60 -5.35 -43.09
N THR A 654 -16.39 -5.47 -43.65
CA THR A 654 -15.70 -4.34 -44.30
C THR A 654 -16.41 -3.89 -45.57
N SER A 655 -16.99 -4.84 -46.33
CA SER A 655 -17.84 -4.51 -47.49
C SER A 655 -19.14 -3.83 -47.06
N ALA A 656 -19.78 -4.23 -45.96
CA ALA A 656 -21.03 -3.66 -45.48
C ALA A 656 -20.89 -2.21 -44.98
N MET A 657 -19.69 -1.80 -44.57
CA MET A 657 -19.40 -0.41 -44.18
C MET A 657 -19.51 0.59 -45.34
N TYR A 658 -19.46 0.12 -46.60
CA TYR A 658 -19.68 0.95 -47.78
C TYR A 658 -21.16 1.09 -48.14
N VAL A 659 -21.61 2.33 -48.32
CA VAL A 659 -22.95 2.63 -48.81
C VAL A 659 -23.10 2.11 -50.25
N ALA A 660 -24.16 1.35 -50.51
CA ALA A 660 -24.47 0.88 -51.86
C ALA A 660 -25.12 2.00 -52.69
N GLU A 661 -24.73 2.15 -53.95
CA GLU A 661 -25.48 2.95 -54.91
C GLU A 661 -26.84 2.29 -55.20
N SER A 662 -27.85 3.11 -55.49
CA SER A 662 -29.19 2.64 -55.85
C SER A 662 -29.24 1.96 -57.22
N SER A 663 -28.25 2.22 -58.08
CA SER A 663 -28.14 1.64 -59.42
C SER A 663 -26.90 0.73 -59.53
N SER A 664 -26.98 -0.26 -60.41
CA SER A 664 -25.85 -1.13 -60.76
C SER A 664 -24.98 -0.49 -61.85
N LEU A 665 -23.75 -1.00 -62.01
CA LEU A 665 -22.84 -0.59 -63.06
C LEU A 665 -23.45 -0.91 -64.43
N ALA A 666 -23.56 0.10 -65.28
CA ALA A 666 -24.10 0.02 -66.62
C ALA A 666 -23.00 0.33 -67.65
N ASN A 667 -23.10 -0.24 -68.85
CA ASN A 667 -22.18 0.10 -69.96
C ASN A 667 -22.49 1.47 -70.58
N VAL A 668 -23.53 2.16 -70.10
CA VAL A 668 -23.87 3.51 -70.56
C VAL A 668 -23.96 4.41 -69.34
N PHE A 669 -23.20 5.50 -69.35
CA PHE A 669 -23.15 6.43 -68.23
C PHE A 669 -22.95 7.87 -68.68
N LYS A 670 -23.22 8.81 -67.75
CA LYS A 670 -23.05 10.24 -67.94
C LYS A 670 -21.96 10.77 -67.01
N ILE A 671 -21.06 11.61 -67.54
CA ILE A 671 -20.05 12.34 -66.76
C ILE A 671 -19.88 13.72 -67.38
N ASP A 672 -19.85 14.75 -66.54
CA ASP A 672 -19.68 16.15 -66.94
C ASP A 672 -20.62 16.57 -68.09
N GLY A 673 -21.87 16.12 -68.04
CA GLY A 673 -22.87 16.43 -69.06
C GLY A 673 -22.88 15.49 -70.28
N ASN A 674 -21.81 14.74 -70.53
CA ASN A 674 -21.62 13.91 -71.72
C ASN A 674 -22.01 12.44 -71.46
N VAL A 675 -22.60 11.80 -72.46
CA VAL A 675 -23.01 10.38 -72.41
C VAL A 675 -21.96 9.51 -73.09
N TYR A 676 -21.62 8.38 -72.48
CA TYR A 676 -20.62 7.45 -72.98
C TYR A 676 -21.15 6.02 -73.02
N ILE A 677 -20.67 5.25 -73.99
CA ILE A 677 -20.78 3.79 -74.02
C ILE A 677 -19.42 3.20 -73.69
N VAL A 678 -19.41 2.18 -72.83
CA VAL A 678 -18.24 1.41 -72.46
C VAL A 678 -18.27 0.05 -73.13
N ASP A 679 -17.17 -0.28 -73.79
CA ASP A 679 -16.97 -1.59 -74.37
C ASP A 679 -15.47 -1.85 -74.57
N GLN A 680 -15.05 -3.11 -74.41
CA GLN A 680 -13.66 -3.55 -74.62
C GLN A 680 -12.60 -2.70 -73.87
N GLY A 681 -12.89 -2.27 -72.65
CA GLY A 681 -12.00 -1.44 -71.83
C GLY A 681 -11.86 -0.01 -72.33
N LYS A 682 -12.75 0.46 -73.19
CA LYS A 682 -12.71 1.78 -73.82
C LYS A 682 -14.06 2.47 -73.66
N ARG A 683 -14.08 3.80 -73.69
CA ARG A 683 -15.33 4.57 -73.76
C ARG A 683 -15.45 5.36 -75.05
N TYR A 684 -16.68 5.41 -75.56
CA TYR A 684 -17.07 6.13 -76.77
C TYR A 684 -18.02 7.26 -76.40
N LEU A 685 -17.67 8.50 -76.77
CA LEU A 685 -18.56 9.65 -76.57
C LEU A 685 -19.78 9.51 -77.47
N VAL A 686 -20.98 9.53 -76.92
CA VAL A 686 -22.23 9.54 -77.69
C VAL A 686 -22.67 10.99 -77.89
N PRO A 687 -22.62 11.52 -79.13
CA PRO A 687 -23.12 12.86 -79.41
C PRO A 687 -24.60 12.99 -79.01
N PRO A 688 -25.05 14.17 -78.54
CA PRO A 688 -26.44 14.36 -78.13
C PRO A 688 -27.48 13.93 -79.18
N GLY A 689 -27.18 14.13 -80.46
CA GLY A 689 -28.07 13.74 -81.58
C GLY A 689 -28.19 12.22 -81.81
N LEU A 690 -27.30 11.40 -81.24
CA LEU A 690 -27.32 9.94 -81.40
C LEU A 690 -27.89 9.21 -80.17
N ILE A 691 -28.23 9.90 -79.07
CA ILE A 691 -28.73 9.26 -77.84
C ILE A 691 -29.97 8.40 -78.11
N ALA A 692 -30.91 8.91 -78.90
CA ALA A 692 -32.11 8.19 -79.30
C ALA A 692 -31.81 7.02 -80.25
N ASP A 693 -30.85 7.18 -81.18
CA ASP A 693 -30.43 6.11 -82.09
C ASP A 693 -29.79 4.94 -81.35
N TYR A 694 -29.14 5.21 -80.23
CA TYR A 694 -28.60 4.18 -79.34
C TYR A 694 -29.63 3.64 -78.32
N GLY A 695 -30.91 4.04 -78.43
CA GLY A 695 -32.00 3.53 -77.60
C GLY A 695 -31.89 3.89 -76.12
N MET A 696 -31.16 4.95 -75.77
CA MET A 696 -30.87 5.31 -74.38
C MET A 696 -32.00 6.15 -73.78
N GLN A 697 -32.56 5.70 -72.65
CA GLN A 697 -33.69 6.35 -71.97
C GLN A 697 -33.32 6.96 -70.61
N SER A 698 -32.52 6.25 -69.81
CA SER A 698 -32.01 6.71 -68.51
C SER A 698 -30.53 6.34 -68.41
N VAL A 699 -29.70 7.33 -68.09
CA VAL A 699 -28.24 7.18 -68.04
C VAL A 699 -27.75 7.62 -66.67
N ALA A 700 -27.16 6.69 -65.91
CA ALA A 700 -26.64 6.97 -64.58
C ALA A 700 -25.41 7.88 -64.64
N THR A 701 -25.26 8.77 -63.65
CA THR A 701 -24.09 9.65 -63.54
C THR A 701 -23.01 9.01 -62.68
N TYR A 702 -21.78 8.91 -63.19
CA TYR A 702 -20.65 8.31 -62.48
C TYR A 702 -19.58 9.34 -62.11
N SER A 703 -18.69 8.99 -61.19
CA SER A 703 -17.53 9.81 -60.86
C SER A 703 -16.47 9.74 -61.96
N THR A 704 -15.64 10.78 -62.04
CA THR A 704 -14.45 10.82 -62.92
C THR A 704 -13.51 9.64 -62.67
N GLY A 705 -13.44 9.14 -61.44
CA GLY A 705 -12.65 7.95 -61.07
C GLY A 705 -13.12 6.68 -61.78
N VAL A 706 -14.42 6.38 -61.74
CA VAL A 706 -14.99 5.24 -62.50
C VAL A 706 -14.74 5.39 -64.00
N ALA A 707 -14.84 6.62 -64.52
CA ALA A 707 -14.56 6.92 -65.91
C ALA A 707 -13.12 6.64 -66.34
N SER A 708 -12.18 6.97 -65.45
CA SER A 708 -10.74 6.93 -65.74
C SER A 708 -10.22 5.53 -66.05
N VAL A 709 -10.94 4.49 -65.59
CA VAL A 709 -10.68 3.09 -65.93
C VAL A 709 -10.75 2.84 -67.43
N THR A 710 -11.60 3.59 -68.13
CA THR A 710 -11.87 3.41 -69.57
C THR A 710 -11.39 4.64 -70.36
N PRO A 711 -10.25 4.57 -71.06
CA PRO A 711 -9.78 5.68 -71.90
C PRO A 711 -10.81 6.06 -72.97
N LEU A 712 -10.93 7.37 -73.24
CA LEU A 712 -11.71 7.88 -74.36
C LEU A 712 -10.96 7.59 -75.66
N VAL A 713 -11.57 6.83 -76.57
CA VAL A 713 -10.90 6.38 -77.80
C VAL A 713 -11.50 6.93 -79.09
N ALA A 714 -12.80 7.25 -79.11
CA ALA A 714 -13.50 7.74 -80.29
C ALA A 714 -14.91 8.27 -79.94
N THR A 715 -15.56 8.90 -80.92
CA THR A 715 -16.97 9.29 -80.87
C THR A 715 -17.83 8.19 -81.50
N ALA A 716 -18.94 7.85 -80.84
CA ALA A 716 -19.93 6.89 -81.33
C ALA A 716 -20.60 7.41 -82.62
N THR A 717 -20.94 6.50 -83.53
CA THR A 717 -21.57 6.83 -84.83
C THR A 717 -22.79 5.93 -85.08
N LYS A 718 -23.50 6.11 -86.20
CA LYS A 718 -24.55 5.16 -86.60
C LYS A 718 -24.00 3.88 -87.25
N PHE A 719 -22.71 3.79 -87.52
CA PHE A 719 -22.12 2.66 -88.24
C PHE A 719 -21.37 1.74 -87.30
N LEU A 720 -21.95 0.58 -87.02
CA LEU A 720 -21.42 -0.40 -86.09
C LEU A 720 -20.95 -1.64 -86.83
N LYS A 721 -19.90 -2.26 -86.32
CA LYS A 721 -19.56 -3.65 -86.63
C LYS A 721 -19.20 -4.41 -85.36
N SER A 722 -19.31 -5.72 -85.43
CA SER A 722 -18.69 -6.56 -84.42
C SER A 722 -17.19 -6.64 -84.65
N SER A 723 -16.43 -6.73 -83.56
CA SER A 723 -15.00 -7.01 -83.58
C SER A 723 -14.66 -8.40 -84.13
N SER A 724 -15.59 -9.35 -84.13
CA SER A 724 -15.40 -10.70 -84.68
C SER A 724 -16.06 -10.92 -86.04
N SER A 725 -16.77 -9.93 -86.59
CA SER A 725 -17.46 -10.05 -87.88
C SER A 725 -17.27 -8.79 -88.73
N PRO A 726 -16.94 -8.92 -90.03
CA PRO A 726 -16.82 -7.77 -90.91
C PRO A 726 -18.17 -7.15 -91.28
N GLN A 727 -19.32 -7.76 -90.92
CA GLN A 727 -20.65 -7.27 -91.25
C GLN A 727 -20.90 -5.87 -90.65
N LEU A 728 -21.24 -4.92 -91.52
CA LEU A 728 -21.61 -3.55 -91.13
C LEU A 728 -23.10 -3.45 -90.80
N TYR A 729 -23.41 -2.60 -89.83
CA TYR A 729 -24.77 -2.28 -89.42
C TYR A 729 -24.98 -0.78 -89.35
N TYR A 730 -26.17 -0.32 -89.75
CA TYR A 730 -26.68 1.02 -89.46
C TYR A 730 -27.54 0.97 -88.19
N LEU A 731 -27.27 1.83 -87.23
CA LEU A 731 -27.99 1.92 -85.96
C LEU A 731 -29.03 3.05 -86.03
N GLU A 732 -30.27 2.68 -85.80
CA GLU A 732 -31.40 3.61 -85.77
C GLU A 732 -32.40 3.16 -84.70
N GLN A 733 -32.75 4.07 -83.79
CA GLN A 733 -33.70 3.84 -82.69
C GLN A 733 -33.48 2.54 -81.88
N GLY A 734 -32.22 2.20 -81.62
CA GLY A 734 -31.82 1.00 -80.87
C GLY A 734 -31.80 -0.29 -81.69
N ILE A 735 -32.09 -0.23 -83.00
CA ILE A 735 -32.12 -1.39 -83.89
C ILE A 735 -30.90 -1.33 -84.83
N ARG A 736 -30.14 -2.42 -84.89
CA ARG A 736 -29.03 -2.56 -85.85
C ARG A 736 -29.54 -3.21 -87.13
N ARG A 737 -29.42 -2.50 -88.26
CA ARG A 737 -29.87 -2.96 -89.58
C ARG A 737 -28.67 -3.36 -90.43
N PRO A 738 -28.58 -4.61 -90.93
CA PRO A 738 -27.46 -5.03 -91.77
C PRO A 738 -27.33 -4.17 -93.03
N ILE A 739 -26.10 -3.77 -93.36
CA ILE A 739 -25.75 -3.12 -94.63
C ILE A 739 -24.94 -4.11 -95.47
N TYR A 740 -25.46 -4.53 -96.62
CA TYR A 740 -24.78 -5.50 -97.50
C TYR A 740 -24.03 -4.85 -98.68
N SER A 741 -24.27 -3.56 -98.94
CA SER A 741 -23.64 -2.81 -100.04
C SER A 741 -22.69 -1.73 -99.50
N TRP A 742 -21.45 -1.73 -99.98
CA TRP A 742 -20.48 -0.68 -99.65
C TRP A 742 -20.93 0.69 -100.20
N ASP A 743 -21.58 0.72 -101.37
CA ASP A 743 -22.13 1.95 -101.93
C ASP A 743 -23.23 2.54 -101.05
N LEU A 744 -24.09 1.69 -100.49
CA LEU A 744 -25.13 2.12 -99.54
C LEU A 744 -24.52 2.66 -98.25
N PHE A 745 -23.46 2.00 -97.74
CA PHE A 745 -22.71 2.49 -96.59
C PHE A 745 -22.14 3.91 -96.83
N LEU A 746 -21.56 4.17 -98.00
CA LEU A 746 -21.07 5.50 -98.38
C LEU A 746 -22.22 6.51 -98.56
N GLN A 747 -23.34 6.12 -99.18
CA GLN A 747 -24.52 6.98 -99.36
C GLN A 747 -25.16 7.43 -98.04
N LEU A 748 -25.15 6.56 -97.03
CA LEU A 748 -25.61 6.88 -95.68
C LEU A 748 -24.62 7.78 -94.90
N GLY A 749 -23.48 8.15 -95.51
CA GLY A 749 -22.46 9.02 -94.92
C GLY A 749 -21.34 8.28 -94.19
N GLY A 750 -21.19 6.98 -94.41
CA GLY A 750 -20.15 6.16 -93.81
C GLY A 750 -18.78 6.31 -94.47
N ASN A 751 -17.71 6.14 -93.68
CA ASN A 751 -16.34 5.93 -94.14
C ASN A 751 -15.55 5.11 -93.09
N ALA A 752 -14.29 4.77 -93.37
CA ALA A 752 -13.48 3.95 -92.46
C ALA A 752 -13.36 4.51 -91.03
N ALA A 753 -13.31 5.85 -90.88
CA ALA A 753 -13.20 6.51 -89.58
C ALA A 753 -14.54 6.56 -88.82
N THR A 754 -15.67 6.38 -89.50
CA THR A 754 -17.00 6.37 -88.87
C THR A 754 -17.42 4.98 -88.40
N ILE A 755 -16.65 3.93 -88.67
CA ILE A 755 -17.02 2.56 -88.23
C ILE A 755 -16.58 2.37 -86.78
N VAL A 756 -17.56 2.18 -85.89
CA VAL A 756 -17.29 1.80 -84.50
C VAL A 756 -17.31 0.28 -84.40
N SER A 757 -16.19 -0.28 -83.95
CA SER A 757 -16.06 -1.72 -83.70
C SER A 757 -16.37 -2.02 -82.24
N LEU A 758 -17.42 -2.80 -81.99
CA LEU A 758 -17.87 -3.21 -80.66
C LEU A 758 -17.73 -4.72 -80.48
N SER A 759 -17.72 -5.20 -79.24
CA SER A 759 -17.82 -6.63 -78.92
C SER A 759 -19.15 -7.21 -79.40
N GLU A 760 -19.18 -8.52 -79.68
CA GLU A 760 -20.44 -9.20 -80.00
C GLU A 760 -21.48 -9.02 -78.90
N ASP A 761 -21.05 -9.03 -77.64
CA ASP A 761 -21.95 -8.91 -76.49
C ASP A 761 -22.60 -7.52 -76.43
N THR A 762 -21.83 -6.45 -76.64
CA THR A 762 -22.37 -5.09 -76.77
C THR A 762 -23.27 -4.98 -78.00
N MET A 763 -22.88 -5.59 -79.13
CA MET A 763 -23.70 -5.59 -80.36
C MET A 763 -25.05 -6.30 -80.18
N ARG A 764 -25.15 -7.34 -79.33
CA ARG A 764 -26.41 -8.05 -79.04
C ARG A 764 -27.45 -7.19 -78.32
N ARG A 765 -27.05 -6.08 -77.69
CA ARG A 765 -27.97 -5.12 -77.04
C ARG A 765 -28.86 -4.40 -78.04
N TYR A 766 -28.44 -4.35 -79.30
CA TYR A 766 -29.21 -3.81 -80.41
C TYR A 766 -29.83 -4.98 -81.19
N PRO A 767 -31.16 -5.16 -81.17
CA PRO A 767 -31.84 -6.16 -81.98
C PRO A 767 -31.55 -5.98 -83.46
N ILE A 768 -31.47 -7.10 -84.20
CA ILE A 768 -31.28 -7.06 -85.65
C ILE A 768 -32.62 -6.74 -86.30
N GLY A 769 -32.68 -5.64 -87.04
CA GLY A 769 -33.82 -5.26 -87.87
C GLY A 769 -33.72 -5.79 -89.30
N SER A 770 -34.71 -5.45 -90.14
CA SER A 770 -34.59 -5.69 -91.58
C SER A 770 -33.38 -4.94 -92.16
N SER A 771 -32.71 -5.55 -93.15
CA SER A 771 -31.59 -4.93 -93.85
C SER A 771 -31.99 -3.61 -94.50
N MET A 772 -31.02 -2.71 -94.61
CA MET A 772 -31.15 -1.42 -95.30
C MET A 772 -31.14 -1.57 -96.81
#